data_AF-A0A968XPK5-F1
#
_entry.id   AF-A0A968XPK5-F1
#
_cell.length_a   1.000
_cell.length_b   1.000
_cell.length_c   1.000
_cell.angle_alpha   90.00
_cell.angle_beta   90.00
_cell.angle_gamma   90.00
#
_symmetry.space_group_name_H-M   'P 1'
#
loop_
_entity.id
_entity.type
_entity.pdbx_description
1 polymer ?
#
loop_
_entity_poly.entity_id
_entity_poly.type
_entity_poly.pdbx_seq_one_letter_code
_entity_poly.pdbx_strand_id
1 'polypeptide(L)'
;MKSPQLLAFLLACAVCSGIQPALRADITQDRINQVLNDYINNPMSKPNGTTVAEQIWGRSSWSLAALTQNRSSAEVNQANTYIQSIPTLAPIPVGDPDYFGGAFFQMPLITRLYMTFKDSPLLTQATKDALEGFMWDYLSNRHVNVDITPTQRSGWYQFNSENKDTVEKHALLLACEGLIESTNFGPNTILSNGKKLSEYRDFLQAYYVEYFRQRAREGMTYEVGSPAYLRLTLSSYYNLHDFSRSPALRKVAGNYLTLYWALKVQEYLPNSRMWGGGVIRHEKSYVESASSESYSPMPYVYGWNDVFSRSHPQLLNVMTSGYRPPAIVSAIASDANRPQTANQLLGTTGSGYLLTSRIWGRGDDGVNNLKNAIFEPDNSANTRRDTYVHPNYNVGGFTFDLTEGASTYIAGNQQNRSMGIYFNSDRSARIIFHGEGAADDNASYMDINGVVGKNVLVGARALTVRDSGNDTFIYISQGILRTNLVNDSGWIFTKTADSYVGIYIANGTYTEVQSQEGRTMIELTNEWSPVVFQLGAAAGYGNNFEAFKASLKANAVSYSGGKLTYTSEAGETFEMWANSTNVPKVNGVAVDLNPAKTYESPFLNAYHGLNTMTISYPGYPDLRLDFANYDFPQWDDYQTVALWNMDALNGSGGIADDNGGNVAREASDQRPARPLTLNGATLTASGGGRFGKALSFDGVNDWARASGAWSSAFRTVKIEGWIYPGDNAGANVIVAADGVWKVELNNNSLNFVTWNDSVTPTPLKWPVPLTTNTWHHFVASLDNAGTMQLSANGEPPVVAVVANLRSLNKDIDLGDRPGSNRYFDGWMDDIKISHLNTKAILPRDPMSSLGAFRHAYGLAADGSDDLLDESNNGVANILYFLYGLGDPGNPAVPRLRPDGSILLGLPTCEMSGGEFIYSYVRRLNHTGPAIRVDSSDYSAGWGDIENVLTALRPSRITTTAVSADYEIRHLHFSPLPPKMFLRCRVDPGN
;
A
#
# COMPACT_ATOMS: atom_id res chain seq x y z
N MET A 1 -46.72 31.95 -14.59
CA MET A 1 -47.04 30.54 -14.23
C MET A 1 -45.87 29.70 -14.71
N LYS A 2 -44.94 29.32 -13.83
CA LYS A 2 -45.03 28.20 -12.89
C LYS A 2 -45.08 26.86 -13.63
N SER A 3 -43.89 26.29 -13.88
CA SER A 3 -43.75 24.86 -13.69
C SER A 3 -42.81 24.66 -12.50
N PRO A 4 -43.36 24.42 -11.29
CA PRO A 4 -42.58 23.93 -10.15
C PRO A 4 -41.87 22.61 -10.49
N GLN A 5 -42.32 21.91 -11.54
CA GLN A 5 -41.74 20.66 -12.00
C GLN A 5 -40.41 20.86 -12.74
N LEU A 6 -40.17 21.98 -13.44
CA LEU A 6 -38.88 22.20 -14.13
C LEU A 6 -37.77 22.58 -13.15
N LEU A 7 -38.10 23.35 -12.10
CA LEU A 7 -37.17 23.65 -11.01
C LEU A 7 -36.95 22.42 -10.11
N ALA A 8 -37.98 21.59 -9.90
CA ALA A 8 -37.83 20.31 -9.20
C ALA A 8 -37.06 19.26 -10.01
N PHE A 9 -37.12 19.28 -11.35
CA PHE A 9 -36.34 18.39 -12.21
C PHE A 9 -34.86 18.81 -12.28
N LEU A 10 -34.58 20.12 -12.32
CA LEU A 10 -33.21 20.65 -12.20
C LEU A 10 -32.63 20.45 -10.80
N LEU A 11 -33.43 20.56 -9.73
CA LEU A 11 -32.99 20.19 -8.38
C LEU A 11 -32.85 18.66 -8.20
N ALA A 12 -33.71 17.83 -8.82
CA ALA A 12 -33.59 16.38 -8.72
C ALA A 12 -32.37 15.84 -9.49
N CYS A 13 -32.04 16.41 -10.65
CA CYS A 13 -30.79 16.11 -11.36
C CYS A 13 -29.55 16.60 -10.57
N ALA A 14 -29.66 17.71 -9.85
CA ALA A 14 -28.62 18.23 -8.96
C ALA A 14 -28.43 17.41 -7.66
N VAL A 15 -29.47 16.71 -7.21
CA VAL A 15 -29.42 15.84 -6.02
C VAL A 15 -28.99 14.41 -6.38
N CYS A 16 -29.20 13.97 -7.64
CA CYS A 16 -28.76 12.65 -8.13
C CYS A 16 -27.40 12.64 -8.84
N SER A 17 -26.79 13.79 -9.11
CA SER A 17 -25.40 13.89 -9.59
C SER A 17 -24.65 14.92 -8.75
N GLY A 18 -23.72 14.43 -7.91
CA GLY A 18 -23.12 15.22 -6.84
C GLY A 18 -22.55 16.57 -7.29
N ILE A 19 -23.18 17.66 -6.86
CA ILE A 19 -22.76 19.05 -7.13
C ILE A 19 -21.59 19.52 -6.22
N GLN A 20 -20.99 18.66 -5.40
CA GLN A 20 -19.77 19.02 -4.65
C GLN A 20 -18.48 19.26 -5.46
N PRO A 21 -18.23 18.64 -6.64
CA PRO A 21 -16.96 18.82 -7.36
C PRO A 21 -16.75 20.24 -7.89
N ALA A 22 -17.80 20.89 -8.42
CA ALA A 22 -17.68 22.23 -9.01
C ALA A 22 -17.40 23.29 -7.94
N LEU A 23 -18.13 23.27 -6.81
CA LEU A 23 -17.90 24.19 -5.68
C LEU A 23 -16.52 23.98 -5.01
N ARG A 24 -16.00 22.75 -4.96
CA ARG A 24 -14.63 22.49 -4.44
C ARG A 24 -13.53 22.92 -5.40
N ALA A 25 -13.75 22.83 -6.71
CA ALA A 25 -12.76 23.26 -7.71
C ALA A 25 -12.48 24.77 -7.59
N ASP A 26 -13.53 25.58 -7.42
CA ASP A 26 -13.42 27.03 -7.27
C ASP A 26 -12.66 27.42 -5.99
N ILE A 27 -13.00 26.80 -4.84
CA ILE A 27 -12.30 27.04 -3.56
C ILE A 27 -10.82 26.60 -3.65
N THR A 28 -10.53 25.49 -4.32
CA THR A 28 -9.17 24.99 -4.47
C THR A 28 -8.33 25.97 -5.30
N GLN A 29 -8.89 26.50 -6.39
CA GLN A 29 -8.18 27.45 -7.25
C GLN A 29 -7.91 28.78 -6.54
N ASP A 30 -8.86 29.31 -5.77
CA ASP A 30 -8.65 30.53 -4.97
C ASP A 30 -7.52 30.36 -3.95
N ARG A 31 -7.47 29.21 -3.28
CA ARG A 31 -6.41 28.88 -2.34
C ARG A 31 -5.05 28.76 -3.02
N ILE A 32 -5.00 28.14 -4.19
CA ILE A 32 -3.78 28.08 -5.01
C ILE A 32 -3.32 29.50 -5.36
N ASN A 33 -4.23 30.34 -5.84
CA ASN A 33 -3.92 31.74 -6.16
C ASN A 33 -3.39 32.49 -4.94
N GLN A 34 -3.94 32.25 -3.74
CA GLN A 34 -3.41 32.81 -2.49
C GLN A 34 -1.97 32.34 -2.22
N VAL A 35 -1.67 31.05 -2.39
CA VAL A 35 -0.29 30.53 -2.23
C VAL A 35 0.66 31.15 -3.25
N LEU A 36 0.26 31.21 -4.53
CA LEU A 36 1.08 31.81 -5.59
C LEU A 36 1.37 33.29 -5.29
N ASN A 37 0.39 34.03 -4.76
CA ASN A 37 0.59 35.41 -4.34
C ASN A 37 1.54 35.54 -3.14
N ASP A 38 1.54 34.59 -2.20
CA ASP A 38 2.51 34.57 -1.10
C ASP A 38 3.95 34.38 -1.60
N TYR A 39 4.16 33.54 -2.61
CA TYR A 39 5.49 33.38 -3.24
C TYR A 39 5.99 34.63 -3.96
N ILE A 40 5.09 35.49 -4.42
CA ILE A 40 5.45 36.74 -5.07
C ILE A 40 5.75 37.82 -4.02
N ASN A 41 4.85 37.96 -3.05
CA ASN A 41 4.87 39.06 -2.09
C ASN A 41 5.81 38.80 -0.90
N ASN A 42 5.90 37.55 -0.45
CA ASN A 42 6.66 37.12 0.72
C ASN A 42 7.50 35.85 0.45
N PRO A 43 8.35 35.83 -0.59
CA PRO A 43 9.07 34.63 -0.99
C PRO A 43 9.91 34.04 0.15
N MET A 44 9.84 32.71 0.35
CA MET A 44 10.65 32.01 1.37
C MET A 44 12.15 32.21 1.13
N SER A 45 12.56 32.08 -0.13
CA SER A 45 13.92 32.37 -0.59
C SER A 45 13.89 33.60 -1.49
N LYS A 46 14.75 34.59 -1.25
CA LYS A 46 14.68 35.85 -2.00
C LYS A 46 15.36 35.73 -3.38
N PRO A 47 14.77 36.25 -4.47
CA PRO A 47 15.41 36.27 -5.79
C PRO A 47 16.79 36.96 -5.80
N ASN A 48 16.99 37.92 -4.89
CA ASN A 48 18.25 38.63 -4.66
C ASN A 48 18.83 38.29 -3.27
N GLY A 49 18.68 37.02 -2.86
CA GLY A 49 19.23 36.49 -1.61
C GLY A 49 20.76 36.57 -1.53
N THR A 50 21.32 36.26 -0.36
CA THR A 50 22.77 36.40 -0.11
C THR A 50 23.58 35.19 -0.57
N THR A 51 22.94 34.03 -0.74
CA THR A 51 23.57 32.80 -1.23
C THR A 51 23.06 32.44 -2.63
N VAL A 52 23.89 31.74 -3.41
CA VAL A 52 23.51 31.26 -4.76
C VAL A 52 22.27 30.36 -4.68
N ALA A 53 22.23 29.43 -3.71
CA ALA A 53 21.09 28.54 -3.52
C ALA A 53 19.79 29.31 -3.19
N GLU A 54 19.86 30.33 -2.33
CA GLU A 54 18.71 31.20 -2.03
C GLU A 54 18.23 31.95 -3.27
N GLN A 55 19.16 32.51 -4.06
CA GLN A 55 18.83 33.22 -5.29
C GLN A 55 18.14 32.29 -6.31
N ILE A 56 18.63 31.07 -6.52
CA ILE A 56 18.04 30.14 -7.49
C ILE A 56 16.65 29.69 -7.03
N TRP A 57 16.48 29.35 -5.75
CA TRP A 57 15.16 29.05 -5.18
C TRP A 57 14.19 30.22 -5.36
N GLY A 58 14.64 31.43 -5.01
CA GLY A 58 13.82 32.64 -5.11
C GLY A 58 13.45 32.96 -6.54
N ARG A 59 14.43 33.01 -7.45
CA ARG A 59 14.22 33.31 -8.88
C ARG A 59 13.31 32.29 -9.54
N SER A 60 13.54 30.99 -9.35
CA SER A 60 12.70 29.95 -9.95
C SER A 60 11.26 29.96 -9.40
N SER A 61 11.10 30.02 -8.07
CA SER A 61 9.77 30.02 -7.44
C SER A 61 8.95 31.27 -7.77
N TRP A 62 9.59 32.45 -7.74
CA TRP A 62 8.94 33.72 -8.03
C TRP A 62 8.51 33.78 -9.49
N SER A 63 9.39 33.40 -10.41
CA SER A 63 9.08 33.36 -11.84
C SER A 63 7.95 32.37 -12.13
N LEU A 64 7.94 31.19 -11.52
CA LEU A 64 6.87 30.22 -11.72
C LEU A 64 5.52 30.77 -11.26
N ALA A 65 5.47 31.38 -10.08
CA ALA A 65 4.25 32.00 -9.56
C ALA A 65 3.78 33.20 -10.41
N ALA A 66 4.69 34.09 -10.80
CA ALA A 66 4.38 35.28 -11.58
C ALA A 66 3.88 34.96 -13.00
N LEU A 67 4.51 33.98 -13.66
CA LEU A 67 4.11 33.52 -14.99
C LEU A 67 2.79 32.75 -14.95
N THR A 68 2.58 31.89 -13.94
CA THR A 68 1.33 31.12 -13.77
C THR A 68 0.13 32.03 -13.59
N GLN A 69 0.30 33.13 -12.84
CA GLN A 69 -0.76 34.12 -12.63
C GLN A 69 -0.91 35.13 -13.78
N ASN A 70 -0.12 35.01 -14.86
CA ASN A 70 -0.09 35.93 -16.00
C ASN A 70 -0.12 37.41 -15.57
N ARG A 71 0.87 37.77 -14.75
CA ARG A 71 0.99 39.07 -14.09
C ARG A 71 1.28 40.21 -15.09
N SER A 72 1.52 41.42 -14.57
CA SER A 72 1.81 42.59 -15.41
C SER A 72 3.02 42.35 -16.34
N SER A 73 3.07 43.05 -17.48
CA SER A 73 4.20 42.92 -18.41
C SER A 73 5.56 43.21 -17.77
N ALA A 74 5.62 44.08 -16.75
CA ALA A 74 6.83 44.34 -15.98
C ALA A 74 7.27 43.11 -15.17
N GLU A 75 6.33 42.44 -14.50
CA GLU A 75 6.61 41.22 -13.72
C GLU A 75 6.96 40.03 -14.62
N VAL A 76 6.31 39.90 -15.78
CA VAL A 76 6.65 38.88 -16.79
C VAL A 76 8.06 39.12 -17.34
N ASN A 77 8.43 40.37 -17.65
CA ASN A 77 9.80 40.71 -18.07
C ASN A 77 10.82 40.42 -16.96
N GLN A 78 10.49 40.73 -15.71
CA GLN A 78 11.34 40.43 -14.56
C GLN A 78 11.53 38.91 -14.38
N ALA A 79 10.47 38.12 -14.58
CA ALA A 79 10.53 36.66 -14.51
C ALA A 79 11.50 36.10 -15.56
N ASN A 80 11.44 36.61 -16.79
CA ASN A 80 12.36 36.24 -17.87
C ASN A 80 13.82 36.57 -17.51
N THR A 81 14.09 37.78 -17.02
CA THR A 81 15.44 38.18 -16.56
C THR A 81 15.97 37.28 -15.45
N TYR A 82 15.12 36.94 -14.48
CA TYR A 82 15.51 36.03 -13.40
C TYR A 82 15.82 34.63 -13.91
N ILE A 83 15.04 34.09 -14.83
CA ILE A 83 15.29 32.76 -15.41
C ILE A 83 16.61 32.76 -16.19
N GLN A 84 16.83 33.74 -17.07
CA GLN A 84 18.04 33.84 -17.91
C GLN A 84 19.34 33.92 -17.09
N SER A 85 19.26 34.37 -15.83
CA SER A 85 20.42 34.48 -14.96
C SER A 85 20.82 33.17 -14.25
N ILE A 86 19.95 32.16 -14.22
CA ILE A 86 20.19 30.91 -13.49
C ILE A 86 21.45 30.16 -13.99
N PRO A 87 21.67 29.98 -15.31
CA PRO A 87 22.84 29.24 -15.80
C PRO A 87 24.17 29.88 -15.38
N THR A 88 24.22 31.21 -15.30
CA THR A 88 25.42 31.94 -14.85
C THR A 88 25.63 31.84 -13.35
N LEU A 89 24.56 31.75 -12.56
CA LEU A 89 24.65 31.63 -11.10
C LEU A 89 25.11 30.25 -10.64
N ALA A 90 24.67 29.19 -11.30
CA ALA A 90 25.03 27.82 -11.00
C ALA A 90 25.37 27.04 -12.28
N PRO A 91 26.52 27.34 -12.91
CA PRO A 91 26.95 26.59 -14.07
C PRO A 91 27.07 25.10 -13.72
N ILE A 92 26.75 24.23 -14.67
CA ILE A 92 26.81 22.78 -14.47
C ILE A 92 28.25 22.32 -14.78
N PRO A 93 29.03 21.89 -13.78
CA PRO A 93 30.40 21.47 -13.97
C PRO A 93 30.48 20.16 -14.75
N VAL A 94 31.49 20.07 -15.62
CA VAL A 94 31.83 18.84 -16.35
C VAL A 94 32.52 17.88 -15.38
N GLY A 95 32.00 16.65 -15.26
CA GLY A 95 32.66 15.57 -14.52
C GLY A 95 32.56 15.64 -12.99
N ASP A 96 31.72 16.51 -12.43
CA ASP A 96 31.47 16.53 -10.98
C ASP A 96 30.43 15.45 -10.58
N PRO A 97 30.83 14.43 -9.81
CA PRO A 97 29.92 13.40 -9.36
C PRO A 97 28.88 13.93 -8.37
N ASP A 98 29.15 15.02 -7.63
CA ASP A 98 28.34 15.44 -6.48
C ASP A 98 28.10 16.97 -6.39
N TYR A 99 26.82 17.37 -6.44
CA TYR A 99 26.30 18.68 -6.00
C TYR A 99 26.97 19.96 -6.57
N PHE A 100 26.46 20.46 -7.69
CA PHE A 100 26.87 21.76 -8.23
C PHE A 100 26.06 22.93 -7.67
N GLY A 101 26.73 23.78 -6.87
CA GLY A 101 26.39 25.20 -6.65
C GLY A 101 25.00 25.55 -6.10
N GLY A 102 24.20 24.57 -5.69
CA GLY A 102 22.82 24.77 -5.25
C GLY A 102 21.79 24.89 -6.37
N ALA A 103 21.96 24.21 -7.51
CA ALA A 103 20.90 24.08 -8.54
C ALA A 103 20.32 22.65 -8.66
N PHE A 104 21.03 21.62 -8.19
CA PHE A 104 20.58 20.22 -8.26
C PHE A 104 19.15 20.01 -7.73
N PHE A 105 18.87 20.44 -6.50
CA PHE A 105 17.54 20.25 -5.89
C PHE A 105 16.44 21.15 -6.49
N GLN A 106 16.82 22.17 -7.24
CA GLN A 106 15.95 23.13 -7.91
C GLN A 106 15.57 22.66 -9.32
N MET A 107 16.23 21.63 -9.86
CA MET A 107 15.93 21.08 -11.17
C MET A 107 14.45 20.75 -11.38
N PRO A 108 13.69 20.22 -10.38
CA PRO A 108 12.26 20.01 -10.58
C PRO A 108 11.45 21.29 -10.79
N LEU A 109 11.82 22.42 -10.16
CA LEU A 109 11.19 23.72 -10.46
C LEU A 109 11.61 24.26 -11.82
N ILE A 110 12.89 24.13 -12.18
CA ILE A 110 13.45 24.65 -13.45
C ILE A 110 12.87 23.91 -14.65
N THR A 111 12.81 22.58 -14.59
CA THR A 111 12.17 21.75 -15.62
C THR A 111 10.67 22.05 -15.72
N ARG A 112 9.97 22.21 -14.58
CA ARG A 112 8.56 22.62 -14.58
C ARG A 112 8.33 23.98 -15.25
N LEU A 113 9.16 24.98 -14.95
CA LEU A 113 9.12 26.29 -15.59
C LEU A 113 9.20 26.18 -17.11
N TYR A 114 10.18 25.44 -17.61
CA TYR A 114 10.31 25.21 -19.06
C TYR A 114 9.09 24.47 -19.61
N MET A 115 8.76 23.30 -19.06
CA MET A 115 7.70 22.43 -19.59
C MET A 115 6.32 23.10 -19.57
N THR A 116 6.04 23.95 -18.58
CA THR A 116 4.76 24.68 -18.48
C THR A 116 4.65 25.78 -19.54
N PHE A 117 5.74 26.48 -19.86
CA PHE A 117 5.71 27.71 -20.65
C PHE A 117 6.50 27.66 -21.96
N LYS A 118 7.08 26.52 -22.35
CA LYS A 118 7.87 26.38 -23.59
C LYS A 118 7.08 26.79 -24.84
N ASP A 119 5.77 26.53 -24.86
CA ASP A 119 4.87 26.87 -25.96
C ASP A 119 4.11 28.20 -25.71
N SER A 120 4.35 28.85 -24.56
CA SER A 120 3.71 30.10 -24.18
C SER A 120 4.48 31.31 -24.74
N PRO A 121 3.79 32.43 -25.07
CA PRO A 121 4.45 33.70 -25.38
C PRO A 121 5.00 34.40 -24.13
N LEU A 122 4.72 33.91 -22.92
CA LEU A 122 5.20 34.51 -21.67
C LEU A 122 6.71 34.32 -21.47
N LEU A 123 7.30 33.30 -22.08
CA LEU A 123 8.75 33.16 -22.15
C LEU A 123 9.26 33.76 -23.46
N THR A 124 10.23 34.65 -23.36
CA THR A 124 10.98 35.14 -24.53
C THR A 124 11.82 34.01 -25.13
N GLN A 125 12.16 34.09 -26.41
CA GLN A 125 13.01 33.08 -27.06
C GLN A 125 14.36 32.93 -26.35
N ALA A 126 15.00 34.04 -25.97
CA ALA A 126 16.25 34.02 -25.21
C ALA A 126 16.14 33.28 -23.87
N THR A 127 14.98 33.37 -23.19
CA THR A 127 14.73 32.61 -21.96
C THR A 127 14.54 31.12 -22.24
N LYS A 128 13.87 30.76 -23.34
CA LYS A 128 13.72 29.37 -23.77
C LYS A 128 15.09 28.77 -24.10
N ASP A 129 15.90 29.46 -24.90
CA ASP A 129 17.25 29.02 -25.26
C ASP A 129 18.15 28.86 -24.02
N ALA A 130 18.07 29.78 -23.05
CA ALA A 130 18.82 29.68 -21.80
C ALA A 130 18.43 28.46 -20.95
N LEU A 131 17.12 28.15 -20.86
CA LEU A 131 16.63 26.97 -20.16
C LEU A 131 17.00 25.66 -20.90
N GLU A 132 16.88 25.65 -22.22
CA GLU A 132 17.27 24.50 -23.05
C GLU A 132 18.76 24.20 -22.96
N GLY A 133 19.61 25.24 -23.06
CA GLY A 133 21.04 25.11 -22.83
C GLY A 133 21.37 24.56 -21.45
N PHE A 134 20.73 25.07 -20.41
CA PHE A 134 20.92 24.59 -19.04
C PHE A 134 20.50 23.12 -18.85
N MET A 135 19.35 22.72 -19.42
CA MET A 135 18.91 21.32 -19.38
C MET A 135 19.82 20.41 -20.20
N TRP A 136 20.35 20.88 -21.33
CA TRP A 136 21.33 20.14 -22.11
C TRP A 136 22.65 19.97 -21.35
N ASP A 137 23.15 21.02 -20.71
CA ASP A 137 24.35 20.94 -19.87
C ASP A 137 24.13 19.95 -18.72
N TYR A 138 22.93 19.90 -18.13
CA TYR A 138 22.59 18.92 -17.11
C TYR A 138 22.63 17.50 -17.68
N LEU A 139 21.91 17.28 -18.78
CA LEU A 139 21.77 15.97 -19.41
C LEU A 139 23.10 15.43 -19.92
N SER A 140 23.86 16.23 -20.66
CA SER A 140 25.14 15.86 -21.27
C SER A 140 26.19 15.50 -20.22
N ASN A 141 26.18 16.16 -19.06
CA ASN A 141 27.13 15.90 -17.99
C ASN A 141 26.69 14.79 -17.02
N ARG A 142 25.38 14.52 -16.88
CA ARG A 142 24.87 13.66 -15.78
C ARG A 142 24.20 12.36 -16.20
N HIS A 143 23.85 12.16 -17.47
CA HIS A 143 23.27 10.88 -17.90
C HIS A 143 24.16 9.66 -17.57
N VAL A 144 25.48 9.84 -17.56
CA VAL A 144 26.46 8.80 -17.19
C VAL A 144 26.30 8.30 -15.75
N ASN A 145 25.74 9.10 -14.84
CA ASN A 145 25.54 8.73 -13.42
C ASN A 145 24.37 7.75 -13.23
N VAL A 146 23.50 7.64 -14.23
CA VAL A 146 22.28 6.85 -14.19
C VAL A 146 22.15 5.93 -15.40
N ASP A 147 23.21 5.73 -16.19
CA ASP A 147 23.24 4.70 -17.22
C ASP A 147 23.19 3.33 -16.54
N ILE A 148 21.95 2.86 -16.35
CA ILE A 148 21.65 1.56 -15.76
C ILE A 148 22.13 0.51 -16.75
N THR A 149 23.12 -0.29 -16.36
CA THR A 149 23.51 -1.46 -17.16
C THR A 149 22.33 -2.43 -17.24
N PRO A 150 22.26 -3.32 -18.24
CA PRO A 150 21.23 -4.38 -18.27
C PRO A 150 21.12 -5.13 -16.93
N THR A 151 22.24 -5.35 -16.25
CA THR A 151 22.33 -5.98 -14.93
C THR A 151 21.81 -5.15 -13.75
N GLN A 152 21.44 -3.87 -13.95
CA GLN A 152 20.94 -2.95 -12.92
C GLN A 152 19.45 -2.58 -13.12
N ARG A 153 18.76 -3.20 -14.08
CA ARG A 153 17.34 -2.94 -14.44
C ARG A 153 16.34 -3.48 -13.40
N SER A 154 16.52 -3.18 -12.12
CA SER A 154 15.68 -3.74 -11.05
C SER A 154 14.63 -2.78 -10.48
N GLY A 155 14.52 -1.53 -10.97
CA GLY A 155 13.66 -0.49 -10.35
C GLY A 155 14.09 -0.08 -8.92
N TRP A 156 15.03 -0.80 -8.32
CA TRP A 156 15.55 -0.64 -6.96
C TRP A 156 16.94 0.00 -6.89
N TYR A 157 17.64 0.09 -8.03
CA TYR A 157 18.88 0.86 -8.15
C TYR A 157 18.61 2.36 -8.01
N GLN A 158 19.39 2.99 -7.14
CA GLN A 158 19.27 4.38 -6.73
C GLN A 158 20.59 5.11 -6.84
N PHE A 159 20.52 6.33 -7.32
CA PHE A 159 21.60 7.29 -7.26
C PHE A 159 21.59 8.00 -5.91
N ASN A 160 22.54 7.64 -5.03
CA ASN A 160 22.90 8.33 -3.79
C ASN A 160 21.82 8.42 -2.70
N SER A 161 20.54 8.68 -2.95
CA SER A 161 19.43 8.48 -1.98
C SER A 161 18.11 8.64 -2.72
N GLU A 162 17.00 8.14 -2.18
CA GLU A 162 15.69 8.16 -2.83
C GLU A 162 15.30 9.55 -3.37
N ASN A 163 15.44 10.62 -2.59
CA ASN A 163 15.19 11.97 -3.07
C ASN A 163 16.15 12.43 -4.17
N LYS A 164 17.43 12.09 -4.09
CA LYS A 164 18.44 12.48 -5.08
C LYS A 164 18.24 11.70 -6.38
N ASP A 165 18.01 10.40 -6.29
CA ASP A 165 17.70 9.51 -7.41
C ASP A 165 16.49 10.02 -8.17
N THR A 166 15.43 10.34 -7.43
CA THR A 166 14.21 10.83 -8.03
C THR A 166 14.44 12.17 -8.72
N VAL A 167 15.14 13.12 -8.09
CA VAL A 167 15.44 14.43 -8.71
C VAL A 167 16.27 14.27 -9.98
N GLU A 168 17.34 13.46 -9.92
CA GLU A 168 18.28 13.23 -11.01
C GLU A 168 17.56 12.62 -12.23
N LYS A 169 16.95 11.44 -12.07
CA LYS A 169 16.33 10.71 -13.19
C LYS A 169 15.13 11.45 -13.77
N HIS A 170 14.37 12.17 -12.94
CA HIS A 170 13.22 12.97 -13.38
C HIS A 170 13.70 14.15 -14.23
N ALA A 171 14.73 14.86 -13.76
CA ALA A 171 15.27 16.01 -14.47
C ALA A 171 15.83 15.58 -15.83
N LEU A 172 16.51 14.43 -15.89
CA LEU A 172 17.01 13.85 -17.15
C LEU A 172 15.86 13.49 -18.10
N LEU A 173 14.81 12.84 -17.61
CA LEU A 173 13.66 12.48 -18.45
C LEU A 173 12.98 13.72 -19.04
N LEU A 174 12.64 14.70 -18.20
CA LEU A 174 11.96 15.91 -18.68
C LEU A 174 12.86 16.80 -19.55
N ALA A 175 14.17 16.82 -19.28
CA ALA A 175 15.12 17.44 -20.19
C ALA A 175 15.08 16.76 -21.57
N CYS A 176 15.11 15.43 -21.63
CA CYS A 176 14.99 14.73 -22.91
C CYS A 176 13.66 15.06 -23.61
N GLU A 177 12.53 14.98 -22.91
CA GLU A 177 11.23 15.28 -23.52
C GLU A 177 11.17 16.71 -24.05
N GLY A 178 11.61 17.69 -23.28
CA GLY A 178 11.69 19.08 -23.72
C GLY A 178 12.57 19.28 -24.94
N LEU A 179 13.81 18.78 -24.89
CA LEU A 179 14.84 19.01 -25.92
C LEU A 179 14.58 18.25 -27.22
N ILE A 180 13.81 17.16 -27.21
CA ILE A 180 13.39 16.46 -28.44
C ILE A 180 12.53 17.35 -29.35
N GLU A 181 11.77 18.29 -28.79
CA GLU A 181 10.96 19.26 -29.56
C GLU A 181 11.68 20.59 -29.80
N SER A 182 12.83 20.81 -29.17
CA SER A 182 13.61 22.04 -29.34
C SER A 182 14.18 22.14 -30.75
N THR A 183 14.15 23.35 -31.30
CA THR A 183 14.84 23.68 -32.56
C THR A 183 16.36 23.62 -32.45
N ASN A 184 16.91 23.69 -31.24
CA ASN A 184 18.36 23.69 -30.97
C ASN A 184 18.95 22.27 -30.90
N PHE A 185 18.12 21.25 -30.64
CA PHE A 185 18.56 19.87 -30.42
C PHE A 185 17.80 18.89 -31.32
N GLY A 186 16.66 18.37 -30.86
CA GLY A 186 15.85 17.40 -31.59
C GLY A 186 16.11 15.93 -31.20
N PRO A 187 15.33 14.98 -31.74
CA PRO A 187 15.33 13.59 -31.30
C PRO A 187 16.63 12.82 -31.59
N ASN A 188 17.38 13.23 -32.60
CA ASN A 188 18.59 12.54 -33.06
C ASN A 188 19.88 13.09 -32.45
N THR A 189 19.80 14.07 -31.54
CA THR A 189 20.98 14.54 -30.80
C THR A 189 21.59 13.39 -30.01
N ILE A 190 22.92 13.24 -30.10
CA ILE A 190 23.65 12.11 -29.54
C ILE A 190 24.27 12.50 -28.19
N LEU A 191 24.03 11.68 -27.18
CA LEU A 191 24.66 11.78 -25.86
C LEU A 191 26.08 11.20 -25.89
N SER A 192 26.91 11.48 -24.88
CA SER A 192 28.29 10.98 -24.86
C SER A 192 28.40 9.45 -24.75
N ASN A 193 27.34 8.78 -24.28
CA ASN A 193 27.20 7.32 -24.31
C ASN A 193 26.79 6.74 -25.67
N GLY A 194 26.63 7.57 -26.71
CA GLY A 194 26.27 7.16 -28.07
C GLY A 194 24.78 6.97 -28.33
N LYS A 195 23.90 7.06 -27.31
CA LYS A 195 22.45 6.96 -27.48
C LYS A 195 21.87 8.24 -28.08
N LYS A 196 20.84 8.10 -28.91
CA LYS A 196 20.01 9.25 -29.30
C LYS A 196 19.18 9.73 -28.12
N LEU A 197 18.88 11.02 -28.12
CA LEU A 197 18.02 11.64 -27.11
C LEU A 197 16.66 10.92 -27.00
N SER A 198 16.06 10.53 -28.13
CA SER A 198 14.81 9.76 -28.14
C SER A 198 14.94 8.38 -27.50
N GLU A 199 16.03 7.65 -27.76
CA GLU A 199 16.28 6.32 -27.22
C GLU A 199 16.47 6.38 -25.69
N TYR A 200 17.20 7.39 -25.22
CA TYR A 200 17.41 7.58 -23.78
C TYR A 200 16.13 8.01 -23.05
N ARG A 201 15.29 8.83 -23.69
CA ARG A 201 13.95 9.18 -23.20
C ARG A 201 13.05 7.96 -23.06
N ASP A 202 13.01 7.08 -24.05
CA ASP A 202 12.20 5.84 -24.00
C ASP A 202 12.67 4.93 -22.86
N PHE A 203 13.98 4.82 -22.69
CA PHE A 203 14.58 4.09 -21.57
C PHE A 203 14.15 4.63 -20.20
N LEU A 204 14.23 5.96 -19.98
CA LEU A 204 13.83 6.57 -18.71
C LEU A 204 12.31 6.48 -18.46
N GLN A 205 11.48 6.52 -19.50
CA GLN A 205 10.04 6.28 -19.36
C GLN A 205 9.74 4.86 -18.89
N ALA A 206 10.38 3.86 -19.50
CA ALA A 206 10.26 2.47 -19.08
C ALA A 206 10.72 2.27 -17.63
N TYR A 207 11.86 2.87 -17.26
CA TYR A 207 12.35 2.88 -15.88
C TYR A 207 11.30 3.40 -14.91
N TYR A 208 10.67 4.55 -15.18
CA TYR A 208 9.73 5.13 -14.22
C TYR A 208 8.41 4.36 -14.11
N VAL A 209 7.94 3.76 -15.21
CA VAL A 209 6.77 2.89 -15.16
C VAL A 209 7.04 1.71 -14.24
N GLU A 210 8.20 1.08 -14.39
CA GLU A 210 8.61 -0.02 -13.52
C GLU A 210 8.84 0.45 -12.08
N TYR A 211 9.52 1.58 -11.88
CA TYR A 211 9.77 2.18 -10.58
C TYR A 211 8.48 2.35 -9.75
N PHE A 212 7.42 2.89 -10.35
CA PHE A 212 6.14 3.08 -9.67
C PHE A 212 5.42 1.75 -9.44
N ARG A 213 5.50 0.82 -10.40
CA ARG A 213 4.91 -0.52 -10.28
C ARG A 213 5.52 -1.32 -9.14
N GLN A 214 6.85 -1.35 -9.03
CA GLN A 214 7.52 -2.08 -7.96
C GLN A 214 7.27 -1.45 -6.58
N ARG A 215 7.34 -0.13 -6.45
CA ARG A 215 7.05 0.55 -5.17
C ARG A 215 5.59 0.44 -4.72
N ALA A 216 4.66 0.37 -5.67
CA ALA A 216 3.26 0.06 -5.39
C ALA A 216 3.08 -1.32 -4.75
N ARG A 217 3.82 -2.33 -5.24
CA ARG A 217 3.70 -3.73 -4.79
C ARG A 217 4.43 -4.00 -3.48
N GLU A 218 5.56 -3.35 -3.26
CA GLU A 218 6.52 -3.71 -2.20
C GLU A 218 6.51 -2.80 -0.98
N GLY A 219 6.10 -1.56 -1.17
CA GLY A 219 6.25 -0.51 -0.17
C GLY A 219 6.73 0.77 -0.86
N MET A 220 6.18 1.91 -0.45
CA MET A 220 6.29 3.13 -1.25
C MET A 220 7.71 3.70 -1.27
N THR A 221 8.18 4.14 -0.10
CA THR A 221 9.37 4.98 0.04
C THR A 221 10.03 4.64 1.37
N TYR A 222 11.36 4.65 1.46
CA TYR A 222 12.00 4.56 2.77
C TYR A 222 12.18 5.91 3.45
N GLU A 223 12.12 7.03 2.73
CA GLU A 223 12.13 8.38 3.33
C GLU A 223 10.73 8.74 3.88
N VAL A 224 10.22 7.87 4.75
CA VAL A 224 8.84 7.90 5.25
C VAL A 224 8.60 9.13 6.10
N GLY A 225 7.67 9.98 5.67
CA GLY A 225 7.21 11.14 6.45
C GLY A 225 8.28 12.20 6.71
N SER A 226 9.44 12.14 6.03
CA SER A 226 10.55 13.04 6.30
C SER A 226 10.14 14.52 6.19
N PRO A 227 10.48 15.37 7.18
CA PRO A 227 10.15 16.78 7.13
C PRO A 227 10.79 17.53 5.97
N ALA A 228 11.96 17.12 5.46
CA ALA A 228 12.76 17.88 4.49
C ALA A 228 13.02 17.16 3.15
N TYR A 229 13.11 15.83 3.13
CA TYR A 229 13.56 15.10 1.95
C TYR A 229 12.42 14.73 1.00
N LEU A 230 11.31 14.24 1.55
CA LEU A 230 10.19 13.73 0.77
C LEU A 230 9.64 14.78 -0.22
N ARG A 231 9.69 16.09 0.13
CA ARG A 231 9.22 17.19 -0.75
C ARG A 231 9.92 17.21 -2.10
N LEU A 232 11.18 16.77 -2.16
CA LEU A 232 11.95 16.67 -3.39
C LEU A 232 11.47 15.49 -4.25
N THR A 233 11.23 14.35 -3.61
CA THR A 233 10.70 13.12 -4.20
C THR A 233 9.32 13.36 -4.81
N LEU A 234 8.35 13.83 -4.01
CA LEU A 234 6.98 14.02 -4.50
C LEU A 234 6.93 15.04 -5.63
N SER A 235 7.62 16.17 -5.53
CA SER A 235 7.57 17.19 -6.58
C SER A 235 8.02 16.67 -7.95
N SER A 236 8.95 15.73 -7.97
CA SER A 236 9.35 15.04 -9.20
C SER A 236 8.22 14.14 -9.73
N TYR A 237 7.50 13.42 -8.86
CA TYR A 237 6.34 12.60 -9.28
C TYR A 237 5.19 13.44 -9.86
N TYR A 238 4.91 14.62 -9.30
CA TYR A 238 3.92 15.56 -9.87
C TYR A 238 4.29 16.01 -11.27
N ASN A 239 5.56 16.35 -11.48
CA ASN A 239 6.04 16.73 -12.78
C ASN A 239 5.97 15.56 -13.79
N LEU A 240 6.27 14.32 -13.38
CA LEU A 240 6.09 13.14 -14.23
C LEU A 240 4.62 12.93 -14.61
N HIS A 241 3.70 13.11 -13.66
CA HIS A 241 2.26 13.06 -13.94
C HIS A 241 1.83 14.13 -14.95
N ASP A 242 2.32 15.36 -14.81
CA ASP A 242 1.88 16.49 -15.64
C ASP A 242 2.51 16.51 -17.03
N PHE A 243 3.81 16.21 -17.12
CA PHE A 243 4.62 16.54 -18.30
C PHE A 243 5.13 15.33 -19.09
N SER A 244 5.16 14.12 -18.50
CA SER A 244 5.56 12.92 -19.24
C SER A 244 4.75 12.81 -20.53
N ARG A 245 5.41 12.58 -21.67
CA ARG A 245 4.70 12.36 -22.94
C ARG A 245 4.02 11.00 -23.01
N SER A 246 4.54 10.01 -22.32
CA SER A 246 3.89 8.70 -22.20
C SER A 246 2.59 8.83 -21.39
N PRO A 247 1.40 8.59 -22.00
CA PRO A 247 0.13 8.58 -21.28
C PRO A 247 0.10 7.51 -20.19
N ALA A 248 0.73 6.38 -20.47
CA ALA A 248 0.88 5.27 -19.54
C ALA A 248 1.70 5.68 -18.31
N LEU A 249 2.83 6.39 -18.49
CA LEU A 249 3.61 6.92 -17.37
C LEU A 249 2.82 7.97 -16.56
N ARG A 250 2.11 8.88 -17.22
CA ARG A 250 1.24 9.86 -16.51
C ARG A 250 0.20 9.14 -15.65
N LYS A 251 -0.45 8.09 -16.19
CA LYS A 251 -1.45 7.28 -15.47
C LYS A 251 -0.85 6.61 -14.23
N VAL A 252 0.29 5.92 -14.35
CA VAL A 252 0.89 5.22 -13.19
C VAL A 252 1.47 6.20 -12.18
N ALA A 253 2.03 7.34 -12.59
CA ALA A 253 2.45 8.41 -11.69
C ALA A 253 1.25 8.99 -10.91
N GLY A 254 0.11 9.22 -11.59
CA GLY A 254 -1.14 9.65 -10.96
C GLY A 254 -1.73 8.63 -9.98
N ASN A 255 -1.70 7.34 -10.36
CA ASN A 255 -2.09 6.25 -9.45
C ASN A 255 -1.16 6.20 -8.23
N TYR A 256 0.15 6.38 -8.42
CA TYR A 256 1.11 6.39 -7.33
C TYR A 256 0.91 7.57 -6.37
N LEU A 257 0.66 8.77 -6.90
CA LEU A 257 0.28 9.94 -6.10
C LEU A 257 -1.02 9.68 -5.32
N THR A 258 -1.99 8.98 -5.93
CA THR A 258 -3.26 8.60 -5.28
C THR A 258 -3.02 7.63 -4.13
N LEU A 259 -2.20 6.61 -4.37
CA LEU A 259 -1.77 5.65 -3.35
C LEU A 259 -1.06 6.35 -2.18
N TYR A 260 -0.12 7.24 -2.50
CA TYR A 260 0.64 8.00 -1.50
C TYR A 260 -0.29 8.78 -0.58
N TRP A 261 -1.22 9.53 -1.17
CA TRP A 261 -2.17 10.29 -0.38
C TRP A 261 -3.14 9.40 0.37
N ALA A 262 -3.65 8.32 -0.22
CA ALA A 262 -4.53 7.37 0.47
C ALA A 262 -3.87 6.76 1.72
N LEU A 263 -2.57 6.46 1.66
CA LEU A 263 -1.81 6.04 2.83
C LEU A 263 -1.64 7.19 3.83
N LYS A 264 -1.18 8.37 3.37
CA LYS A 264 -0.77 9.45 4.26
C LYS A 264 -1.93 10.16 4.95
N VAL A 265 -3.09 10.32 4.28
CA VAL A 265 -4.26 11.03 4.85
C VAL A 265 -4.83 10.32 6.06
N GLN A 266 -4.64 9.01 6.19
CA GLN A 266 -5.07 8.24 7.36
C GLN A 266 -4.33 8.64 8.64
N GLU A 267 -3.13 9.20 8.50
CA GLU A 267 -2.30 9.70 9.60
C GLU A 267 -2.46 11.21 9.81
N TYR A 268 -3.29 11.87 9.01
CA TYR A 268 -3.59 13.28 9.17
C TYR A 268 -4.57 13.49 10.33
N LEU A 269 -4.19 14.37 11.26
CA LEU A 269 -5.02 14.82 12.38
C LEU A 269 -5.66 16.17 12.02
N PRO A 270 -6.96 16.22 11.68
CA PRO A 270 -7.55 17.42 11.07
C PRO A 270 -7.63 18.62 12.03
N ASN A 271 -7.77 18.41 13.34
CA ASN A 271 -7.92 19.50 14.31
C ASN A 271 -6.56 20.12 14.66
N SER A 272 -5.54 19.30 14.92
CA SER A 272 -4.17 19.78 15.18
C SER A 272 -3.40 20.12 13.92
N ARG A 273 -3.87 19.64 12.76
CA ARG A 273 -3.26 19.81 11.44
C ARG A 273 -1.86 19.21 11.33
N MET A 274 -1.60 18.14 12.09
CA MET A 274 -0.33 17.44 12.12
C MET A 274 -0.40 16.14 11.31
N TRP A 275 0.74 15.73 10.77
CA TRP A 275 0.93 14.38 10.26
C TRP A 275 1.47 13.49 11.40
N GLY A 276 0.78 12.38 11.68
CA GLY A 276 1.23 11.38 12.63
C GLY A 276 2.08 10.27 12.00
N GLY A 277 2.29 9.21 12.78
CA GLY A 277 2.97 7.98 12.38
C GLY A 277 4.47 7.97 12.67
N GLY A 278 5.13 6.83 12.43
CA GLY A 278 6.60 6.75 12.49
C GLY A 278 7.25 7.46 11.30
N VAL A 279 8.39 8.11 11.52
CA VAL A 279 9.15 8.88 10.52
C VAL A 279 10.60 8.40 10.40
N ILE A 280 11.14 8.39 9.18
CA ILE A 280 12.56 8.13 8.87
C ILE A 280 13.15 9.39 8.21
N ARG A 281 14.45 9.63 8.35
CA ARG A 281 15.14 10.86 7.89
C ARG A 281 14.55 12.11 8.55
N HIS A 282 14.23 12.00 9.84
CA HIS A 282 13.78 13.10 10.69
C HIS A 282 14.99 13.67 11.44
N GLU A 283 15.72 14.60 10.83
CA GLU A 283 16.88 15.23 11.47
C GLU A 283 16.51 15.71 12.88
N LYS A 284 17.39 15.49 13.85
CA LYS A 284 17.05 15.60 15.27
C LYS A 284 16.68 17.05 15.66
N SER A 285 17.26 18.05 14.99
CA SER A 285 16.84 19.46 15.10
C SER A 285 15.37 19.71 14.68
N TYR A 286 14.80 18.88 13.80
CA TYR A 286 13.39 18.97 13.40
C TYR A 286 12.43 18.19 14.31
N VAL A 287 12.92 17.26 15.15
CA VAL A 287 12.08 16.53 16.14
C VAL A 287 11.40 17.51 17.08
N GLU A 288 12.00 18.67 17.25
CA GLU A 288 11.57 19.73 18.13
C GLU A 288 10.66 20.75 17.45
N SER A 289 10.76 20.97 16.14
CA SER A 289 9.90 21.90 15.38
C SER A 289 8.54 21.31 14.98
N ALA A 290 7.43 21.90 15.43
CA ALA A 290 6.07 21.51 15.01
C ALA A 290 5.71 22.05 13.62
N SER A 291 6.56 22.91 13.06
CA SER A 291 6.37 23.60 11.77
C SER A 291 7.31 23.10 10.67
N SER A 292 8.11 22.05 10.93
CA SER A 292 9.14 21.56 10.00
C SER A 292 8.60 20.69 8.86
N GLU A 293 7.34 20.27 8.91
CA GLU A 293 6.77 19.41 7.88
C GLU A 293 6.57 20.18 6.57
N SER A 294 7.40 19.83 5.57
CA SER A 294 7.38 20.46 4.24
C SER A 294 6.04 20.36 3.51
N TYR A 295 5.09 19.55 3.98
CA TYR A 295 3.76 19.37 3.39
C TYR A 295 2.62 20.02 4.15
N SER A 296 2.93 20.79 5.19
CA SER A 296 1.92 21.52 5.96
C SER A 296 0.91 22.34 5.12
N PRO A 297 1.21 22.90 3.93
CA PRO A 297 0.20 23.60 3.13
C PRO A 297 -0.66 22.69 2.24
N MET A 298 -0.34 21.40 2.08
CA MET A 298 -1.09 20.51 1.18
C MET A 298 -2.55 20.32 1.62
N PRO A 299 -2.85 20.10 2.91
CA PRO A 299 -4.24 20.03 3.35
C PRO A 299 -5.00 21.33 3.09
N TYR A 300 -4.33 22.50 3.12
CA TYR A 300 -4.96 23.77 2.75
C TYR A 300 -5.29 23.78 1.25
N VAL A 301 -4.32 23.49 0.39
CA VAL A 301 -4.53 23.50 -1.07
C VAL A 301 -5.56 22.48 -1.53
N TYR A 302 -5.61 21.29 -0.92
CA TYR A 302 -6.60 20.26 -1.28
C TYR A 302 -7.96 20.40 -0.61
N GLY A 303 -8.20 21.47 0.16
CA GLY A 303 -9.52 21.67 0.76
C GLY A 303 -9.75 20.91 2.06
N TRP A 304 -8.73 20.27 2.63
CA TRP A 304 -8.84 19.43 3.84
C TRP A 304 -8.76 20.22 5.14
N ASN A 305 -8.14 21.40 5.13
CA ASN A 305 -8.18 22.36 6.22
C ASN A 305 -8.33 23.80 5.71
N ASP A 306 -8.46 24.77 6.60
CA ASP A 306 -8.70 26.18 6.29
C ASP A 306 -7.49 27.09 6.53
N VAL A 307 -6.34 26.54 6.96
CA VAL A 307 -5.18 27.34 7.37
C VAL A 307 -3.99 27.11 6.45
N PHE A 308 -3.63 28.18 5.76
CA PHE A 308 -2.40 28.26 5.01
C PHE A 308 -1.19 28.31 5.96
N SER A 309 -0.20 27.48 5.68
CA SER A 309 1.15 27.58 6.24
C SER A 309 2.14 27.95 5.15
N ARG A 310 3.15 28.75 5.52
CA ARG A 310 4.24 29.08 4.61
C ARG A 310 4.92 27.79 4.11
N SER A 311 5.30 27.79 2.84
CA SER A 311 5.71 26.58 2.15
C SER A 311 7.09 26.70 1.52
N HIS A 312 7.78 25.55 1.41
CA HIS A 312 9.06 25.47 0.73
C HIS A 312 8.86 25.57 -0.79
N PRO A 313 9.70 26.33 -1.53
CA PRO A 313 9.58 26.56 -2.99
C PRO A 313 9.23 25.34 -3.84
N GLN A 314 9.81 24.19 -3.53
CA GLN A 314 9.56 22.92 -4.21
C GLN A 314 8.08 22.51 -4.28
N LEU A 315 7.23 23.00 -3.37
CA LEU A 315 5.81 22.72 -3.37
C LEU A 315 5.04 23.44 -4.47
N LEU A 316 5.60 24.48 -5.10
CA LEU A 316 4.97 25.10 -6.28
C LEU A 316 4.78 24.09 -7.41
N ASN A 317 5.63 23.06 -7.50
CA ASN A 317 5.42 21.95 -8.43
C ASN A 317 4.09 21.24 -8.20
N VAL A 318 3.66 21.16 -6.94
CA VAL A 318 2.37 20.55 -6.58
C VAL A 318 1.23 21.54 -6.75
N MET A 319 1.41 22.80 -6.33
CA MET A 319 0.36 23.82 -6.42
C MET A 319 -0.04 24.11 -7.86
N THR A 320 0.92 24.09 -8.78
CA THR A 320 0.69 24.33 -10.21
C THR A 320 0.43 23.05 -10.99
N SER A 321 0.33 21.90 -10.32
CA SER A 321 0.00 20.61 -10.96
C SER A 321 -1.47 20.50 -11.31
N GLY A 322 -1.76 19.71 -12.35
CA GLY A 322 -3.12 19.29 -12.69
C GLY A 322 -3.64 18.17 -11.78
N TYR A 323 -2.76 17.43 -11.09
CA TYR A 323 -3.17 16.34 -10.21
C TYR A 323 -3.93 16.87 -8.97
N ARG A 324 -5.07 16.26 -8.66
CA ARG A 324 -5.75 16.44 -7.37
C ARG A 324 -6.11 15.06 -6.78
N PRO A 325 -5.99 14.87 -5.46
CA PRO A 325 -6.44 13.63 -4.82
C PRO A 325 -7.92 13.35 -5.16
N PRO A 326 -8.29 12.10 -5.51
CA PRO A 326 -9.68 11.73 -5.75
C PRO A 326 -10.60 12.05 -4.56
N ALA A 327 -11.90 12.21 -4.83
CA ALA A 327 -12.88 12.59 -3.82
C ALA A 327 -12.91 11.61 -2.62
N ILE A 328 -12.73 10.32 -2.87
CA ILE A 328 -12.65 9.28 -1.82
C ILE A 328 -11.46 9.51 -0.87
N VAL A 329 -10.28 9.89 -1.39
CA VAL A 329 -9.10 10.22 -0.58
C VAL A 329 -9.33 11.50 0.22
N SER A 330 -9.97 12.50 -0.40
CA SER A 330 -10.34 13.74 0.30
C SER A 330 -11.39 13.52 1.38
N ALA A 331 -12.31 12.58 1.21
CA ALA A 331 -13.28 12.21 2.23
C ALA A 331 -12.59 11.62 3.46
N ILE A 332 -11.65 10.69 3.25
CA ILE A 332 -10.82 10.14 4.34
C ILE A 332 -10.07 11.26 5.05
N ALA A 333 -9.42 12.17 4.32
CA ALA A 333 -8.61 13.25 4.89
C ALA A 333 -9.41 14.21 5.79
N SER A 334 -10.63 14.56 5.39
CA SER A 334 -11.49 15.49 6.12
C SER A 334 -12.35 14.85 7.21
N ASP A 335 -12.37 13.52 7.33
CA ASP A 335 -13.19 12.82 8.31
C ASP A 335 -12.57 12.92 9.73
N ALA A 336 -13.18 13.75 10.58
CA ALA A 336 -12.80 13.86 11.99
C ALA A 336 -13.23 12.64 12.84
N ASN A 337 -14.17 11.84 12.35
CA ASN A 337 -14.66 10.59 12.95
C ASN A 337 -14.15 9.36 12.21
N ARG A 338 -13.02 9.48 11.50
CA ARG A 338 -12.42 8.42 10.68
C ARG A 338 -12.34 7.07 11.40
N PRO A 339 -11.99 6.99 12.70
CA PRO A 339 -12.01 5.73 13.42
C PRO A 339 -13.38 5.05 13.51
N GLN A 340 -14.47 5.80 13.68
CA GLN A 340 -15.83 5.25 13.67
C GLN A 340 -16.21 4.75 12.27
N THR A 341 -15.85 5.51 11.24
CA THR A 341 -16.04 5.10 9.84
C THR A 341 -15.26 3.81 9.52
N ALA A 342 -14.03 3.70 10.01
CA ALA A 342 -13.21 2.49 9.92
C ALA A 342 -13.88 1.29 10.59
N ASN A 343 -14.40 1.47 11.81
CA ASN A 343 -15.09 0.40 12.53
C ASN A 343 -16.36 -0.06 11.82
N GLN A 344 -17.10 0.87 11.18
CA GLN A 344 -18.24 0.52 10.33
C GLN A 344 -17.80 -0.36 9.15
N LEU A 345 -16.71 -0.02 8.47
CA LEU A 345 -16.17 -0.81 7.36
C LEU A 345 -15.69 -2.20 7.82
N LEU A 346 -15.10 -2.29 9.01
CA LEU A 346 -14.62 -3.54 9.58
C LEU A 346 -15.71 -4.38 10.27
N GLY A 347 -16.90 -3.83 10.48
CA GLY A 347 -17.94 -4.47 11.30
C GLY A 347 -17.53 -4.65 12.78
N THR A 348 -16.66 -3.77 13.30
CA THR A 348 -16.14 -3.85 14.67
C THR A 348 -16.64 -2.71 15.54
N THR A 349 -16.48 -2.83 16.87
CA THR A 349 -16.78 -1.77 17.84
C THR A 349 -15.49 -1.36 18.55
N GLY A 350 -14.69 -0.52 17.88
CA GLY A 350 -13.42 0.00 18.40
C GLY A 350 -13.47 1.51 18.69
N SER A 351 -12.38 2.04 19.25
CA SER A 351 -12.15 3.49 19.31
C SER A 351 -11.11 3.96 18.29
N GLY A 352 -10.48 3.03 17.57
CA GLY A 352 -9.36 3.26 16.68
C GLY A 352 -9.12 2.05 15.79
N TYR A 353 -8.17 2.17 14.86
CA TYR A 353 -7.75 1.09 13.97
C TYR A 353 -6.24 1.12 13.78
N LEU A 354 -5.67 -0.02 13.38
CA LEU A 354 -4.26 -0.14 13.02
C LEU A 354 -4.10 0.06 11.51
N LEU A 355 -3.15 0.92 11.13
CA LEU A 355 -2.62 1.05 9.79
C LEU A 355 -1.27 0.35 9.76
N THR A 356 -1.15 -0.71 8.97
CA THR A 356 0.09 -1.47 8.78
C THR A 356 0.57 -1.31 7.35
N SER A 357 1.87 -1.08 7.16
CA SER A 357 2.49 -1.05 5.84
C SER A 357 3.87 -1.68 5.83
N ARG A 358 4.20 -2.37 4.75
CA ARG A 358 5.56 -2.82 4.45
C ARG A 358 6.38 -1.62 3.99
N ILE A 359 7.59 -1.54 4.51
CA ILE A 359 8.60 -0.57 4.07
C ILE A 359 9.77 -1.39 3.54
N TRP A 360 10.37 -0.95 2.45
CA TRP A 360 11.60 -1.55 1.95
C TRP A 360 12.80 -0.83 2.55
N GLY A 361 13.94 -1.52 2.63
CA GLY A 361 15.09 -0.91 3.27
C GLY A 361 16.33 -1.77 3.38
N ARG A 362 16.30 -3.07 3.04
CA ARG A 362 17.53 -3.89 2.98
C ARG A 362 18.41 -3.48 1.80
N GLY A 363 19.73 -3.65 1.90
CA GLY A 363 20.69 -3.20 0.88
C GLY A 363 21.85 -4.18 0.63
N ASP A 364 22.57 -3.96 -0.46
CA ASP A 364 23.46 -4.94 -1.10
C ASP A 364 24.91 -5.01 -0.62
N ASP A 365 25.37 -3.96 0.04
CA ASP A 365 26.69 -3.97 0.64
C ASP A 365 26.76 -2.90 1.73
N GLY A 366 27.33 -3.28 2.86
CA GLY A 366 27.15 -2.64 4.14
C GLY A 366 27.27 -1.12 4.17
N VAL A 367 26.49 -0.51 5.07
CA VAL A 367 26.87 0.69 5.85
C VAL A 367 26.96 2.01 5.04
N ASN A 368 27.61 2.10 3.89
CA ASN A 368 27.79 3.36 3.15
C ASN A 368 27.15 3.39 1.76
N ASN A 369 26.52 2.30 1.33
CA ASN A 369 25.89 2.23 0.02
C ASN A 369 24.40 2.60 0.10
N LEU A 370 24.04 3.71 -0.55
CA LEU A 370 22.64 4.15 -0.69
C LEU A 370 22.02 3.69 -2.02
N LYS A 371 22.66 2.74 -2.71
CA LYS A 371 22.45 2.52 -4.14
C LYS A 371 21.53 1.39 -4.51
N ASN A 372 21.33 0.36 -3.68
CA ASN A 372 20.51 -0.79 -4.09
C ASN A 372 19.65 -1.30 -2.96
N ALA A 373 18.34 -1.44 -3.21
CA ALA A 373 17.47 -2.21 -2.35
C ALA A 373 17.58 -3.71 -2.64
N ILE A 374 17.63 -4.51 -1.58
CA ILE A 374 17.60 -5.98 -1.64
C ILE A 374 16.35 -6.49 -0.93
N PHE A 375 15.91 -7.67 -1.37
CA PHE A 375 14.97 -8.53 -0.66
C PHE A 375 15.64 -9.88 -0.43
N GLU A 376 15.32 -10.51 0.69
CA GLU A 376 15.80 -11.88 1.01
C GLU A 376 15.32 -12.91 -0.03
N PRO A 377 15.90 -14.13 -0.09
CA PRO A 377 15.42 -15.17 -0.99
C PRO A 377 13.97 -15.60 -0.73
N ASP A 378 13.46 -15.37 0.49
CA ASP A 378 12.04 -15.56 0.85
C ASP A 378 11.18 -14.30 0.58
N ASN A 379 11.80 -13.30 -0.07
CA ASN A 379 11.23 -12.03 -0.48
C ASN A 379 10.82 -11.13 0.69
N SER A 380 11.48 -11.29 1.83
CA SER A 380 11.27 -10.42 2.98
C SER A 380 12.03 -9.11 2.86
N ALA A 381 11.36 -8.03 3.27
CA ALA A 381 11.98 -6.72 3.51
C ALA A 381 12.45 -6.58 4.97
N ASN A 382 11.93 -7.42 5.87
CA ASN A 382 12.25 -7.42 7.31
C ASN A 382 12.10 -6.06 7.99
N THR A 383 11.19 -5.23 7.47
CA THR A 383 10.77 -3.99 8.13
C THR A 383 9.27 -3.83 8.00
N ARG A 384 8.66 -3.37 9.09
CA ARG A 384 7.24 -3.09 9.19
C ARG A 384 7.03 -1.74 9.84
N ARG A 385 6.03 -1.02 9.35
CA ARG A 385 5.57 0.22 9.95
C ARG A 385 4.12 0.06 10.39
N ASP A 386 3.85 0.51 11.59
CA ASP A 386 2.52 0.48 12.18
C ASP A 386 2.17 1.86 12.75
N THR A 387 0.93 2.29 12.50
CA THR A 387 0.33 3.47 13.12
C THR A 387 -1.04 3.10 13.67
N TYR A 388 -1.24 3.20 14.98
CA TYR A 388 -2.57 3.14 15.57
C TYR A 388 -3.23 4.53 15.51
N VAL A 389 -4.40 4.60 14.88
CA VAL A 389 -5.15 5.83 14.61
C VAL A 389 -6.38 5.89 15.52
N HIS A 390 -6.49 6.97 16.29
CA HIS A 390 -7.59 7.27 17.23
C HIS A 390 -8.10 8.70 17.01
N PRO A 391 -9.37 9.05 17.31
CA PRO A 391 -9.90 10.40 17.03
C PRO A 391 -9.09 11.52 17.69
N ASN A 392 -8.48 11.22 18.85
CA ASN A 392 -7.74 12.19 19.64
C ASN A 392 -6.22 12.13 19.43
N TYR A 393 -5.67 11.07 18.84
CA TYR A 393 -4.22 10.91 18.68
C TYR A 393 -3.83 9.82 17.68
N ASN A 394 -2.60 9.91 17.17
CA ASN A 394 -1.94 8.84 16.42
C ASN A 394 -0.71 8.35 17.19
N VAL A 395 -0.47 7.04 17.17
CA VAL A 395 0.72 6.38 17.76
C VAL A 395 1.42 5.63 16.65
N GLY A 396 2.66 5.98 16.32
CA GLY A 396 3.38 5.40 15.18
C GLY A 396 4.79 4.92 15.50
N GLY A 397 5.18 3.83 14.87
CA GLY A 397 6.50 3.22 15.07
C GLY A 397 6.92 2.29 13.94
N PHE A 398 8.13 1.74 14.07
CA PHE A 398 8.69 0.77 13.14
C PHE A 398 9.24 -0.43 13.88
N THR A 399 9.07 -1.60 13.29
CA THR A 399 9.71 -2.83 13.73
C THR A 399 10.68 -3.31 12.65
N PHE A 400 11.91 -3.55 13.05
CA PHE A 400 13.00 -4.07 12.22
C PHE A 400 13.44 -5.43 12.74
N ASP A 401 13.88 -6.28 11.82
CA ASP A 401 14.74 -7.40 12.16
C ASP A 401 16.15 -6.86 12.46
N LEU A 402 16.73 -7.26 13.57
CA LEU A 402 18.04 -6.78 13.98
C LEU A 402 19.06 -7.93 14.01
N THR A 403 18.67 -9.17 13.67
CA THR A 403 19.54 -10.35 13.82
C THR A 403 20.80 -10.29 12.96
N GLU A 404 20.72 -9.66 11.79
CA GLU A 404 21.83 -9.54 10.85
C GLU A 404 22.59 -8.19 10.95
N GLY A 405 22.11 -7.30 11.82
CA GLY A 405 22.74 -6.02 12.14
C GLY A 405 22.59 -4.89 11.11
N ALA A 406 23.14 -3.71 11.43
CA ALA A 406 22.97 -2.50 10.61
C ALA A 406 23.71 -2.52 9.27
N SER A 407 24.54 -3.51 8.97
CA SER A 407 25.11 -3.65 7.64
C SER A 407 24.09 -4.11 6.59
N THR A 408 22.93 -4.65 6.98
CA THR A 408 21.96 -5.21 6.01
C THR A 408 20.90 -4.24 5.51
N TYR A 409 20.78 -3.04 6.11
CA TYR A 409 19.84 -2.01 5.63
C TYR A 409 20.54 -0.81 5.00
N ILE A 410 19.91 -0.26 3.96
CA ILE A 410 20.29 0.97 3.29
C ILE A 410 20.38 2.09 4.33
N ALA A 411 21.49 2.82 4.32
CA ALA A 411 21.77 3.84 5.33
C ALA A 411 20.64 4.87 5.46
N GLY A 412 19.99 5.26 4.35
CA GLY A 412 18.86 6.19 4.35
C GLY A 412 17.61 5.66 5.07
N ASN A 413 17.37 4.36 5.08
CA ASN A 413 16.27 3.73 5.82
C ASN A 413 16.58 3.64 7.33
N GLN A 414 17.86 3.61 7.68
CA GLN A 414 18.32 3.54 9.06
C GLN A 414 18.43 4.89 9.74
N GLN A 415 18.58 5.95 8.94
CA GLN A 415 19.00 7.25 9.43
C GLN A 415 17.85 8.03 10.10
N ASN A 416 18.11 8.52 11.30
CA ASN A 416 17.29 9.49 12.02
C ASN A 416 15.82 9.06 12.12
N ARG A 417 15.59 7.91 12.76
CA ARG A 417 14.24 7.45 13.03
C ARG A 417 13.64 8.21 14.20
N SER A 418 12.33 8.36 14.12
CA SER A 418 11.49 8.91 15.17
C SER A 418 10.21 8.09 15.24
N MET A 419 9.87 7.64 16.44
CA MET A 419 8.58 7.01 16.76
C MET A 419 7.85 7.93 17.74
N GLY A 420 6.53 7.97 17.72
CA GLY A 420 5.89 8.93 18.60
C GLY A 420 4.38 9.01 18.56
N ILE A 421 3.91 9.96 19.36
CA ILE A 421 2.53 10.25 19.65
C ILE A 421 2.24 11.67 19.22
N TYR A 422 1.16 11.83 18.46
CA TYR A 422 0.70 13.11 17.95
C TYR A 422 -0.75 13.30 18.38
N PHE A 423 -1.07 14.44 18.99
CA PHE A 423 -2.40 14.69 19.52
C PHE A 423 -3.23 15.56 18.58
N ASN A 424 -4.53 15.30 18.48
CA ASN A 424 -5.44 16.06 17.64
C ASN A 424 -5.88 17.37 18.30
N SER A 425 -5.76 17.49 19.63
CA SER A 425 -6.23 18.65 20.38
C SER A 425 -5.35 19.91 20.25
N ASP A 426 -4.07 19.76 19.89
CA ASP A 426 -3.10 20.86 19.87
C ASP A 426 -2.00 20.60 18.82
N ARG A 427 -1.72 21.59 17.97
CA ARG A 427 -0.73 21.53 16.88
C ARG A 427 0.72 21.35 17.34
N SER A 428 1.00 21.62 18.60
CA SER A 428 2.32 21.47 19.21
C SER A 428 2.45 20.23 20.09
N ALA A 429 1.31 19.63 20.50
CA ALA A 429 1.31 18.51 21.42
C ALA A 429 1.81 17.23 20.75
N ARG A 430 2.99 16.78 21.17
CA ARG A 430 3.58 15.52 20.72
C ARG A 430 4.58 14.96 21.72
N ILE A 431 4.76 13.65 21.65
CA ILE A 431 5.80 12.91 22.38
C ILE A 431 6.59 12.11 21.36
N ILE A 432 7.90 12.31 21.26
CA ILE A 432 8.76 11.66 20.27
C ILE A 432 9.86 10.86 20.98
N PHE A 433 9.99 9.60 20.61
CA PHE A 433 11.04 8.67 21.03
C PHE A 433 12.07 8.53 19.92
N HIS A 434 13.35 8.73 20.24
CA HIS A 434 14.46 8.65 19.29
C HIS A 434 15.79 8.38 20.01
N GLY A 435 16.80 7.90 19.28
CA GLY A 435 18.20 7.98 19.75
C GLY A 435 18.89 9.23 19.20
N GLU A 436 20.12 9.51 19.63
CA GLU A 436 20.96 10.60 19.09
C GLU A 436 22.32 10.10 18.59
N GLY A 437 22.89 10.87 17.66
CA GLY A 437 24.19 10.65 17.03
C GLY A 437 25.38 11.06 17.90
N ALA A 438 26.60 10.60 17.58
CA ALA A 438 27.85 11.02 18.25
C ALA A 438 28.60 12.12 17.47
N ALA A 439 28.16 12.41 16.23
CA ALA A 439 28.86 13.26 15.27
C ALA A 439 28.22 14.66 15.14
N ASP A 440 28.98 15.60 14.58
CA ASP A 440 28.61 17.02 14.38
C ASP A 440 27.34 17.24 13.52
N ASP A 441 26.89 16.23 12.78
CA ASP A 441 25.68 16.28 11.93
C ASP A 441 24.40 15.76 12.63
N ASN A 442 24.52 15.28 13.87
CA ASN A 442 23.45 14.67 14.65
C ASN A 442 22.73 13.50 13.93
N ALA A 443 23.38 12.85 12.97
CA ALA A 443 22.86 11.67 12.31
C ALA A 443 22.98 10.44 13.23
N SER A 444 21.95 9.61 13.23
CA SER A 444 21.88 8.36 13.99
C SER A 444 21.40 7.24 13.07
N TYR A 445 21.97 6.05 13.15
CA TYR A 445 21.67 4.93 12.25
C TYR A 445 21.30 3.68 13.04
N MET A 446 20.11 3.12 12.76
CA MET A 446 19.52 2.02 13.53
C MET A 446 19.51 2.31 15.03
N ASP A 447 19.09 3.52 15.42
CA ASP A 447 19.11 4.00 16.79
C ASP A 447 18.01 3.36 17.66
N ILE A 448 16.80 3.21 17.11
CA ILE A 448 15.64 2.67 17.83
C ILE A 448 14.86 1.62 17.04
N ASN A 449 14.23 0.71 17.79
CA ASN A 449 13.27 -0.28 17.32
C ASN A 449 12.01 -0.25 18.21
N GLY A 450 10.86 -0.63 17.69
CA GLY A 450 9.63 -0.61 18.47
C GLY A 450 8.51 -1.47 17.91
N VAL A 451 7.42 -1.53 18.65
CA VAL A 451 6.18 -2.21 18.27
C VAL A 451 4.99 -1.36 18.70
N VAL A 452 3.99 -1.26 17.82
CA VAL A 452 2.76 -0.51 18.06
C VAL A 452 1.60 -1.49 18.15
N GLY A 453 0.71 -1.27 19.12
CA GLY A 453 -0.58 -1.94 19.22
C GLY A 453 -1.68 -0.97 19.61
N LYS A 454 -2.78 -1.47 20.16
CA LYS A 454 -3.93 -0.64 20.48
C LYS A 454 -3.61 0.34 21.62
N ASN A 455 -3.52 1.63 21.30
CA ASN A 455 -3.14 2.71 22.21
C ASN A 455 -1.74 2.53 22.87
N VAL A 456 -0.84 1.76 22.29
CA VAL A 456 0.47 1.47 22.88
C VAL A 456 1.60 1.56 21.87
N LEU A 457 2.72 2.15 22.29
CA LEU A 457 4.03 2.00 21.67
C LEU A 457 4.99 1.43 22.73
N VAL A 458 5.72 0.37 22.39
CA VAL A 458 6.87 -0.09 23.17
C VAL A 458 8.12 0.06 22.31
N GLY A 459 9.09 0.85 22.78
CA GLY A 459 10.32 1.15 22.05
C GLY A 459 11.55 0.80 22.89
N ALA A 460 12.66 0.49 22.23
CA ALA A 460 13.97 0.39 22.86
C ALA A 460 15.06 0.78 21.86
N ARG A 461 16.26 1.04 22.39
CA ARG A 461 17.47 1.22 21.59
C ARG A 461 17.82 -0.11 20.91
N ALA A 462 18.17 -0.05 19.63
CA ALA A 462 18.55 -1.25 18.86
C ALA A 462 20.04 -1.58 19.09
N LEU A 463 20.40 -2.86 19.29
CA LEU A 463 21.78 -3.28 19.62
C LEU A 463 22.81 -2.90 18.53
N THR A 464 22.40 -2.92 17.26
CA THR A 464 23.31 -2.83 16.12
C THR A 464 23.50 -1.38 15.67
N VAL A 465 23.70 -0.46 16.62
CA VAL A 465 23.98 0.95 16.32
C VAL A 465 25.30 1.09 15.60
N ARG A 466 25.32 1.81 14.48
CA ARG A 466 26.51 1.93 13.64
C ARG A 466 27.36 3.16 13.92
N ASP A 467 26.70 4.30 14.11
CA ASP A 467 27.32 5.62 14.27
C ASP A 467 26.36 6.52 15.07
N SER A 468 25.99 6.10 16.29
CA SER A 468 25.16 6.94 17.16
C SER A 468 25.79 7.12 18.53
N GLY A 469 25.52 8.29 19.13
CA GLY A 469 25.89 8.58 20.50
C GLY A 469 25.10 7.66 21.41
N ASN A 470 25.59 7.44 22.62
CA ASN A 470 25.11 6.42 23.54
C ASN A 470 23.73 6.74 24.14
N ASP A 471 22.96 7.70 23.63
CA ASP A 471 21.83 8.24 24.38
C ASP A 471 20.48 7.97 23.69
N THR A 472 19.47 7.71 24.51
CA THR A 472 18.07 7.49 24.11
C THR A 472 17.21 8.57 24.74
N PHE A 473 16.38 9.23 23.94
CA PHE A 473 15.62 10.41 24.33
C PHE A 473 14.12 10.26 24.16
N ILE A 474 13.41 11.00 25.00
CA ILE A 474 11.98 11.27 24.88
C ILE A 474 11.79 12.78 24.86
N TYR A 475 11.41 13.31 23.70
CA TYR A 475 10.94 14.69 23.59
C TYR A 475 9.46 14.75 23.98
N ILE A 476 9.14 15.50 25.03
CA ILE A 476 7.75 15.87 25.37
C ILE A 476 7.59 17.35 25.03
N SER A 477 6.66 17.66 24.13
CA SER A 477 6.47 19.03 23.67
C SER A 477 6.19 19.99 24.83
N GLN A 478 6.72 21.20 24.69
CA GLN A 478 6.42 22.29 25.62
C GLN A 478 4.92 22.62 25.64
N GLY A 479 4.46 23.34 26.66
CA GLY A 479 3.04 23.67 26.82
C GLY A 479 2.27 22.59 27.58
N ILE A 480 1.08 22.23 27.10
CA ILE A 480 0.09 21.48 27.89
C ILE A 480 0.62 20.14 28.41
N LEU A 481 1.41 19.41 27.62
CA LEU A 481 1.99 18.14 28.05
C LEU A 481 3.04 18.35 29.16
N ARG A 482 3.90 19.36 29.02
CA ARG A 482 4.93 19.63 30.03
C ARG A 482 4.36 20.18 31.33
N THR A 483 3.36 21.05 31.25
CA THR A 483 2.68 21.62 32.43
C THR A 483 1.93 20.56 33.24
N ASN A 484 1.46 19.48 32.60
CA ASN A 484 0.75 18.39 33.27
C ASN A 484 1.64 17.19 33.62
N LEU A 485 2.97 17.32 33.56
CA LEU A 485 3.88 16.22 33.83
C LEU A 485 3.91 15.86 35.32
N VAL A 486 3.70 14.59 35.64
CA VAL A 486 3.67 14.06 37.01
C VAL A 486 4.41 12.73 37.07
N ASN A 487 5.35 12.60 37.99
CA ASN A 487 5.97 11.31 38.32
C ASN A 487 5.17 10.61 39.43
N ASP A 488 4.76 9.36 39.20
CA ASP A 488 4.05 8.56 40.18
C ASP A 488 4.34 7.06 39.97
N SER A 489 4.89 6.40 40.99
CA SER A 489 5.07 4.94 41.04
C SER A 489 5.84 4.36 39.83
N GLY A 490 6.93 5.02 39.41
CA GLY A 490 7.78 4.59 38.30
C GLY A 490 7.25 4.97 36.91
N TRP A 491 6.10 5.65 36.84
CA TRP A 491 5.54 6.18 35.60
C TRP A 491 5.69 7.70 35.53
N ILE A 492 5.89 8.20 34.32
CA ILE A 492 5.77 9.61 33.96
C ILE A 492 4.41 9.78 33.30
N PHE A 493 3.52 10.54 33.91
CA PHE A 493 2.19 10.81 33.39
C PHE A 493 2.09 12.22 32.82
N THR A 494 1.34 12.36 31.74
CA THR A 494 0.94 13.65 31.20
C THR A 494 -0.40 13.55 30.48
N LYS A 495 -0.97 14.69 30.08
CA LYS A 495 -2.26 14.77 29.40
C LYS A 495 -2.42 16.00 28.51
N THR A 496 -3.28 15.86 27.51
CA THR A 496 -3.98 16.96 26.85
C THR A 496 -5.39 17.12 27.48
N ALA A 497 -6.26 17.90 26.84
CA ALA A 497 -7.65 18.03 27.28
C ALA A 497 -8.44 16.72 27.15
N ASP A 498 -8.14 15.90 26.13
CA ASP A 498 -8.96 14.77 25.70
C ASP A 498 -8.20 13.42 25.70
N SER A 499 -6.92 13.44 26.10
CA SER A 499 -6.03 12.29 26.00
C SER A 499 -5.06 12.24 27.18
N TYR A 500 -4.81 11.03 27.68
CA TYR A 500 -3.90 10.74 28.78
C TYR A 500 -2.77 9.83 28.30
N VAL A 501 -1.57 10.02 28.85
CA VAL A 501 -0.39 9.20 28.55
C VAL A 501 0.33 8.82 29.83
N GLY A 502 0.69 7.54 29.93
CA GLY A 502 1.68 7.02 30.88
C GLY A 502 2.92 6.56 30.12
N ILE A 503 4.08 6.95 30.61
CA ILE A 503 5.39 6.55 30.10
C ILE A 503 6.11 5.76 31.20
N TYR A 504 6.56 4.55 30.91
CA TYR A 504 7.30 3.70 31.84
C TYR A 504 8.67 3.36 31.30
N ILE A 505 9.70 3.63 32.09
CA ILE A 505 11.10 3.30 31.80
C ILE A 505 11.40 1.99 32.54
N ALA A 506 11.62 0.91 31.80
CA ALA A 506 11.71 -0.44 32.37
C ALA A 506 12.93 -0.66 33.27
N ASN A 507 14.02 0.06 33.04
CA ASN A 507 15.25 -0.05 33.80
C ASN A 507 15.99 1.29 33.89
N GLY A 508 16.35 1.71 35.11
CA GLY A 508 16.99 3.01 35.35
C GLY A 508 16.00 4.15 35.53
N THR A 509 16.49 5.37 35.40
CA THR A 509 15.75 6.63 35.59
C THR A 509 15.95 7.54 34.36
N TYR A 510 15.70 8.84 34.51
CA TYR A 510 15.98 9.81 33.48
C TYR A 510 16.58 11.10 34.03
N THR A 511 17.28 11.82 33.16
CA THR A 511 17.75 13.19 33.35
C THR A 511 17.02 14.13 32.41
N GLU A 512 16.92 15.41 32.78
CA GLU A 512 16.44 16.44 31.86
C GLU A 512 17.63 17.16 31.26
N VAL A 513 17.71 17.15 29.94
CA VAL A 513 18.78 17.83 29.18
C VAL A 513 18.19 18.89 28.27
N GLN A 514 19.03 19.82 27.84
CA GLN A 514 18.68 20.75 26.76
C GLN A 514 19.19 20.18 25.44
N SER A 515 18.33 20.15 24.44
CA SER A 515 18.72 19.87 23.08
C SER A 515 19.61 20.98 22.50
N GLN A 516 20.17 20.74 21.32
CA GLN A 516 20.92 21.75 20.56
C GLN A 516 20.05 22.96 20.18
N GLU A 517 18.73 22.77 20.01
CA GLU A 517 17.75 23.82 19.74
C GLU A 517 17.19 24.45 21.04
N GLY A 518 17.78 24.13 22.20
CA GLY A 518 17.48 24.74 23.49
C GLY A 518 16.14 24.31 24.10
N ARG A 519 15.67 23.09 23.82
CA ARG A 519 14.44 22.54 24.42
C ARG A 519 14.73 21.40 25.36
N THR A 520 13.93 21.32 26.42
CA THR A 520 14.05 20.23 27.39
C THR A 520 13.63 18.89 26.79
N MET A 521 14.52 17.91 26.89
CA MET A 521 14.28 16.50 26.56
C MET A 521 14.51 15.64 27.81
N ILE A 522 13.90 14.46 27.82
CA ILE A 522 14.17 13.41 28.79
C ILE A 522 15.24 12.49 28.19
N GLU A 523 16.38 12.37 28.85
CA GLU A 523 17.46 11.44 28.52
C GLU A 523 17.39 10.25 29.46
N LEU A 524 17.44 9.02 28.93
CA LEU A 524 17.42 7.82 29.77
C LEU A 524 18.79 7.63 30.44
N THR A 525 18.83 7.44 31.76
CA THR A 525 20.10 7.12 32.44
C THR A 525 20.63 5.72 32.11
N ASN A 526 19.76 4.88 31.54
CA ASN A 526 20.14 3.65 30.87
C ASN A 526 19.57 3.68 29.46
N GLU A 527 20.41 3.98 28.49
CA GLU A 527 20.07 4.10 27.07
C GLU A 527 19.37 2.86 26.49
N TRP A 528 19.67 1.68 27.04
CA TRP A 528 19.14 0.39 26.57
C TRP A 528 17.77 0.06 27.13
N SER A 529 17.25 0.86 28.06
CA SER A 529 15.96 0.59 28.69
C SER A 529 14.84 0.59 27.66
N PRO A 530 14.04 -0.49 27.59
CA PRO A 530 12.74 -0.43 26.94
C PRO A 530 11.86 0.63 27.61
N VAL A 531 11.04 1.30 26.80
CA VAL A 531 10.10 2.33 27.22
C VAL A 531 8.71 1.96 26.72
N VAL A 532 7.73 1.98 27.62
CA VAL A 532 6.30 1.83 27.29
C VAL A 532 5.68 3.22 27.22
N PHE A 533 4.90 3.46 26.18
CA PHE A 533 3.99 4.58 26.07
C PHE A 533 2.56 4.02 25.94
N GLN A 534 1.75 4.18 26.98
CA GLN A 534 0.35 3.76 26.98
C GLN A 534 -0.54 4.99 26.97
N LEU A 535 -1.51 4.99 26.06
CA LEU A 535 -2.45 6.08 25.86
C LEU A 535 -3.86 5.68 26.26
N GLY A 536 -4.67 6.69 26.54
CA GLY A 536 -6.08 6.55 26.83
C GLY A 536 -6.85 7.80 26.45
N ALA A 537 -8.01 7.66 25.82
CA ALA A 537 -8.93 8.79 25.65
C ALA A 537 -9.49 9.18 27.03
N ALA A 538 -9.51 10.47 27.36
CA ALA A 538 -9.98 10.95 28.65
C ALA A 538 -11.40 10.44 28.98
N ALA A 539 -12.29 10.40 27.99
CA ALA A 539 -13.64 9.90 28.12
C ALA A 539 -13.72 8.43 28.57
N GLY A 540 -12.75 7.59 28.17
CA GLY A 540 -12.67 6.18 28.59
C GLY A 540 -12.39 5.99 30.08
N TYR A 541 -11.93 7.04 30.75
CA TYR A 541 -11.62 7.06 32.19
C TYR A 541 -12.50 8.07 32.93
N GLY A 542 -13.70 8.34 32.42
CA GLY A 542 -14.65 9.29 33.03
C GLY A 542 -14.14 10.72 33.10
N ASN A 543 -13.24 11.11 32.18
CA ASN A 543 -12.51 12.38 32.21
C ASN A 543 -11.73 12.61 33.51
N ASN A 544 -11.27 11.52 34.14
CA ASN A 544 -10.51 11.55 35.37
C ASN A 544 -9.09 11.01 35.14
N PHE A 545 -8.11 11.91 35.23
CA PHE A 545 -6.71 11.56 35.06
C PHE A 545 -6.19 10.62 36.16
N GLU A 546 -6.69 10.73 37.39
CA GLU A 546 -6.33 9.82 38.48
C GLU A 546 -6.86 8.41 38.22
N ALA A 547 -8.04 8.26 37.59
CA ALA A 547 -8.58 6.96 37.23
C ALA A 547 -7.71 6.25 36.17
N PHE A 548 -7.19 7.00 35.20
CA PHE A 548 -6.23 6.48 34.23
C PHE A 548 -4.92 6.05 34.89
N LYS A 549 -4.34 6.88 35.76
CA LYS A 549 -3.13 6.51 36.51
C LYS A 549 -3.33 5.27 37.35
N ALA A 550 -4.50 5.13 38.00
CA ALA A 550 -4.83 3.96 38.79
C ALA A 550 -4.95 2.69 37.94
N SER A 551 -5.60 2.77 36.77
CA SER A 551 -5.70 1.66 35.81
C SER A 551 -4.32 1.17 35.36
N LEU A 552 -3.47 2.10 34.94
CA LEU A 552 -2.11 1.83 34.48
C LEU A 552 -1.22 1.18 35.54
N LYS A 553 -1.33 1.62 36.79
CA LYS A 553 -0.59 1.02 37.92
C LYS A 553 -1.08 -0.39 38.25
N ALA A 554 -2.27 -0.78 37.83
CA ALA A 554 -2.80 -2.13 37.98
C ALA A 554 -2.37 -3.08 36.86
N ASN A 555 -1.89 -2.56 35.72
CA ASN A 555 -1.42 -3.40 34.62
C ASN A 555 -0.17 -4.18 35.00
N ALA A 556 -0.10 -5.42 34.52
CA ALA A 556 1.07 -6.26 34.72
C ALA A 556 2.25 -5.71 33.91
N VAL A 557 3.30 -5.30 34.62
CA VAL A 557 4.59 -4.90 34.04
C VAL A 557 5.71 -5.59 34.80
N SER A 558 6.68 -6.15 34.06
CA SER A 558 7.87 -6.74 34.65
C SER A 558 9.07 -6.53 33.75
N TYR A 559 10.23 -6.30 34.37
CA TYR A 559 11.52 -6.28 33.68
C TYR A 559 12.46 -7.25 34.38
N SER A 560 12.87 -8.31 33.68
CA SER A 560 13.76 -9.33 34.24
C SER A 560 14.62 -9.95 33.14
N GLY A 561 15.90 -10.21 33.43
CA GLY A 561 16.83 -10.81 32.46
C GLY A 561 16.98 -10.01 31.17
N GLY A 562 16.86 -8.68 31.22
CA GLY A 562 16.90 -7.82 30.03
C GLY A 562 15.59 -7.78 29.23
N LYS A 563 14.55 -8.49 29.63
CA LYS A 563 13.25 -8.53 28.95
C LYS A 563 12.19 -7.73 29.71
N LEU A 564 11.55 -6.79 29.03
CA LEU A 564 10.30 -6.16 29.42
C LEU A 564 9.14 -7.06 28.98
N THR A 565 8.19 -7.31 29.88
CA THR A 565 6.86 -7.85 29.57
C THR A 565 5.80 -6.89 30.13
N TYR A 566 4.94 -6.36 29.27
CA TYR A 566 3.91 -5.37 29.61
C TYR A 566 2.54 -5.79 29.08
N THR A 567 1.50 -5.74 29.90
CA THR A 567 0.10 -5.91 29.44
C THR A 567 -0.56 -4.55 29.29
N SER A 568 -1.08 -4.25 28.10
CA SER A 568 -1.76 -2.98 27.81
C SER A 568 -3.16 -2.91 28.40
N GLU A 569 -3.74 -1.70 28.41
CA GLU A 569 -5.16 -1.48 28.74
C GLU A 569 -6.11 -2.23 27.77
N ALA A 570 -5.61 -2.64 26.59
CA ALA A 570 -6.36 -3.47 25.64
C ALA A 570 -6.25 -4.97 25.92
N GLY A 571 -5.48 -5.38 26.93
CA GLY A 571 -5.22 -6.78 27.28
C GLY A 571 -4.15 -7.46 26.42
N GLU A 572 -3.43 -6.71 25.58
CA GLU A 572 -2.35 -7.24 24.75
C GLU A 572 -1.05 -7.31 25.56
N THR A 573 -0.33 -8.42 25.49
CA THR A 573 0.99 -8.57 26.14
C THR A 573 2.12 -8.27 25.16
N PHE A 574 2.92 -7.26 25.45
CA PHE A 574 4.10 -6.86 24.69
C PHE A 574 5.37 -7.40 25.36
N GLU A 575 6.27 -7.96 24.56
CA GLU A 575 7.62 -8.32 25.00
C GLU A 575 8.67 -7.59 24.18
N MET A 576 9.58 -6.91 24.88
CA MET A 576 10.68 -6.13 24.30
C MET A 576 11.96 -6.39 25.08
N TRP A 577 13.09 -6.50 24.39
CA TRP A 577 14.38 -6.79 25.03
C TRP A 577 15.28 -5.57 24.99
N ALA A 578 15.92 -5.28 26.13
CA ALA A 578 17.02 -4.33 26.23
C ALA A 578 18.25 -4.90 25.52
N ASN A 579 18.98 -4.06 24.79
CA ASN A 579 20.28 -4.40 24.21
C ASN A 579 20.26 -5.74 23.43
N SER A 580 19.28 -5.91 22.55
CA SER A 580 18.99 -7.19 21.91
C SER A 580 18.63 -7.03 20.43
N THR A 581 18.81 -8.11 19.68
CA THR A 581 18.38 -8.24 18.28
C THR A 581 17.05 -8.96 18.13
N ASN A 582 16.44 -9.40 19.24
CA ASN A 582 15.17 -10.13 19.21
C ASN A 582 14.06 -9.25 18.62
N VAL A 583 13.31 -9.81 17.67
CA VAL A 583 12.06 -9.20 17.19
C VAL A 583 11.05 -9.13 18.35
N PRO A 584 10.41 -7.97 18.59
CA PRO A 584 9.39 -7.83 19.64
C PRO A 584 8.26 -8.85 19.48
N LYS A 585 7.62 -9.20 20.59
CA LYS A 585 6.43 -10.08 20.56
C LYS A 585 5.18 -9.35 21.04
N VAL A 586 4.05 -9.73 20.45
CA VAL A 586 2.71 -9.38 20.91
C VAL A 586 1.94 -10.68 21.14
N ASN A 587 1.37 -10.84 22.33
CA ASN A 587 0.64 -12.03 22.77
C ASN A 587 1.46 -13.33 22.59
N GLY A 588 2.76 -13.26 22.89
CA GLY A 588 3.69 -14.39 22.77
C GLY A 588 4.15 -14.72 21.34
N VAL A 589 3.63 -14.02 20.32
CA VAL A 589 3.98 -14.21 18.91
C VAL A 589 4.91 -13.10 18.45
N ALA A 590 5.99 -13.45 17.76
CA ALA A 590 6.88 -12.46 17.14
C ALA A 590 6.11 -11.61 16.12
N VAL A 591 6.34 -10.30 16.13
CA VAL A 591 5.73 -9.40 15.15
C VAL A 591 6.09 -9.87 13.74
N ASP A 592 5.07 -10.08 12.92
CA ASP A 592 5.27 -10.40 11.51
C ASP A 592 5.76 -9.15 10.76
N LEU A 593 7.03 -9.17 10.37
CA LEU A 593 7.69 -8.10 9.62
C LEU A 593 7.41 -8.16 8.12
N ASN A 594 6.77 -9.21 7.65
CA ASN A 594 6.50 -9.45 6.24
C ASN A 594 5.05 -9.88 6.04
N PRO A 595 4.09 -9.05 6.50
CA PRO A 595 2.67 -9.38 6.45
C PRO A 595 2.20 -9.63 5.02
N ALA A 596 1.13 -10.39 4.90
CA ALA A 596 0.50 -10.71 3.64
C ALA A 596 0.18 -9.50 2.76
N LYS A 597 -0.14 -8.37 3.38
CA LYS A 597 -0.50 -7.13 2.71
C LYS A 597 0.64 -6.12 2.78
N THR A 598 0.89 -5.44 1.67
CA THR A 598 1.80 -4.28 1.62
C THR A 598 1.18 -3.07 2.29
N TYR A 599 -0.14 -2.89 2.14
CA TYR A 599 -0.91 -1.88 2.85
C TYR A 599 -2.15 -2.54 3.44
N GLU A 600 -2.34 -2.36 4.75
CA GLU A 600 -3.47 -2.88 5.47
C GLU A 600 -4.08 -1.82 6.38
N SER A 601 -5.26 -1.38 6.00
CA SER A 601 -6.16 -0.60 6.83
C SER A 601 -7.61 -0.75 6.33
N PRO A 602 -8.59 -0.20 7.07
CA PRO A 602 -9.99 -0.16 6.62
C PRO A 602 -10.18 0.61 5.30
N PHE A 603 -9.28 1.55 4.97
CA PHE A 603 -9.44 2.45 3.84
C PHE A 603 -8.51 2.14 2.67
N LEU A 604 -7.43 1.38 2.90
CA LEU A 604 -6.45 1.00 1.88
C LEU A 604 -6.02 -0.44 2.08
N ASN A 605 -6.22 -1.27 1.05
CA ASN A 605 -5.89 -2.69 1.10
C ASN A 605 -5.14 -3.10 -0.17
N ALA A 606 -4.01 -3.77 0.01
CA ALA A 606 -3.20 -4.31 -1.08
C ALA A 606 -2.44 -5.54 -0.63
N TYR A 607 -2.67 -6.67 -1.28
CA TYR A 607 -1.82 -7.86 -1.11
C TYR A 607 -0.44 -7.60 -1.70
N HIS A 608 0.56 -8.09 -1.01
CA HIS A 608 1.94 -7.93 -1.41
C HIS A 608 2.23 -8.57 -2.77
N GLY A 609 3.00 -7.87 -3.61
CA GLY A 609 3.34 -8.31 -4.96
C GLY A 609 2.26 -8.11 -6.02
N LEU A 610 1.03 -7.72 -5.65
CA LEU A 610 -0.04 -7.48 -6.61
C LEU A 610 0.01 -6.06 -7.18
N ASN A 611 -0.29 -5.94 -8.47
CA ASN A 611 -0.38 -4.66 -9.19
C ASN A 611 -1.56 -3.78 -8.80
N THR A 612 -2.46 -4.28 -7.96
CA THR A 612 -3.74 -3.61 -7.73
C THR A 612 -3.99 -3.36 -6.27
N MET A 613 -4.47 -2.15 -5.98
CA MET A 613 -4.76 -1.68 -4.62
C MET A 613 -6.16 -1.09 -4.59
N THR A 614 -6.85 -1.33 -3.49
CA THR A 614 -8.24 -0.88 -3.31
C THR A 614 -8.29 0.17 -2.23
N ILE A 615 -8.92 1.31 -2.55
CA ILE A 615 -9.25 2.36 -1.60
C ILE A 615 -10.77 2.34 -1.39
N SER A 616 -11.19 2.30 -0.13
CA SER A 616 -12.60 2.15 0.26
C SER A 616 -13.01 3.24 1.24
N TYR A 617 -14.23 3.76 1.12
CA TYR A 617 -14.83 4.70 2.06
C TYR A 617 -16.37 4.70 1.89
N PRO A 618 -17.17 4.72 2.97
CA PRO A 618 -18.62 4.68 2.85
C PRO A 618 -19.20 5.82 2.01
N GLY A 619 -20.15 5.48 1.13
CA GLY A 619 -20.77 6.45 0.23
C GLY A 619 -19.99 6.75 -1.04
N TYR A 620 -18.86 6.08 -1.28
CA TYR A 620 -18.10 6.13 -2.52
C TYR A 620 -17.93 4.73 -3.10
N PRO A 621 -17.94 4.56 -4.44
CA PRO A 621 -17.46 3.34 -5.05
C PRO A 621 -16.00 3.09 -4.69
N ASP A 622 -15.62 1.83 -4.51
CA ASP A 622 -14.22 1.45 -4.31
C ASP A 622 -13.36 1.95 -5.49
N LEU A 623 -12.25 2.60 -5.16
CA LEU A 623 -11.28 3.05 -6.15
C LEU A 623 -10.17 2.01 -6.26
N ARG A 624 -10.14 1.31 -7.40
CA ARG A 624 -9.07 0.37 -7.73
C ARG A 624 -7.96 1.09 -8.49
N LEU A 625 -6.76 1.10 -7.92
CA LEU A 625 -5.53 1.52 -8.59
C LEU A 625 -4.91 0.31 -9.28
N ASP A 626 -4.42 0.49 -10.51
CA ASP A 626 -3.76 -0.57 -11.29
C ASP A 626 -2.43 -0.07 -11.85
N PHE A 627 -1.37 -0.84 -11.57
CA PHE A 627 0.01 -0.58 -11.95
C PHE A 627 0.55 -1.59 -12.98
N ALA A 628 -0.27 -2.54 -13.45
CA ALA A 628 0.19 -3.57 -14.38
C ALA A 628 0.67 -2.98 -15.73
N ASN A 629 0.07 -1.88 -16.18
CA ASN A 629 0.45 -1.04 -17.34
C ASN A 629 1.28 -1.74 -18.44
N TYR A 630 0.60 -2.40 -19.36
CA TYR A 630 1.24 -3.30 -20.32
C TYR A 630 1.96 -2.58 -21.46
N ASP A 631 1.89 -1.25 -21.59
CA ASP A 631 2.52 -0.52 -22.71
C ASP A 631 4.05 -0.42 -22.65
N PHE A 632 4.67 -0.99 -21.61
CA PHE A 632 6.11 -0.94 -21.37
C PHE A 632 6.66 -2.35 -21.13
N PRO A 633 7.94 -2.58 -21.50
CA PRO A 633 8.57 -3.88 -21.28
C PRO A 633 8.61 -4.22 -19.81
N GLN A 634 8.54 -5.51 -19.51
CA GLN A 634 8.64 -5.99 -18.14
C GLN A 634 10.11 -6.04 -17.72
N TRP A 635 10.35 -5.71 -16.45
CA TRP A 635 11.68 -5.83 -15.86
C TRP A 635 11.64 -6.89 -14.76
N ASP A 636 12.83 -7.33 -14.36
CA ASP A 636 12.95 -8.21 -13.22
C ASP A 636 12.48 -7.53 -11.93
N ASP A 637 11.61 -8.25 -11.22
CA ASP A 637 11.22 -7.96 -9.86
C ASP A 637 11.60 -9.16 -8.98
N TYR A 638 11.39 -9.05 -7.68
CA TYR A 638 11.79 -10.08 -6.70
C TYR A 638 10.93 -11.34 -6.78
N GLN A 639 9.80 -11.29 -7.49
CA GLN A 639 8.98 -12.46 -7.74
C GLN A 639 9.44 -13.21 -8.98
N THR A 640 10.20 -12.57 -9.88
CA THR A 640 10.65 -13.19 -11.13
C THR A 640 11.42 -14.48 -10.86
N VAL A 641 11.05 -15.52 -11.59
CA VAL A 641 11.74 -16.81 -11.69
C VAL A 641 12.44 -16.94 -13.03
N ALA A 642 11.85 -16.40 -14.09
CA ALA A 642 12.51 -16.15 -15.36
C ALA A 642 11.81 -15.04 -16.12
N LEU A 643 12.58 -14.29 -16.89
CA LEU A 643 12.11 -13.28 -17.83
C LEU A 643 12.88 -13.43 -19.14
N TRP A 644 12.15 -13.60 -20.24
CA TRP A 644 12.72 -13.70 -21.57
C TRP A 644 12.20 -12.57 -22.45
N ASN A 645 13.01 -11.52 -22.61
CA ASN A 645 12.69 -10.31 -23.41
C ASN A 645 12.87 -10.50 -24.93
N MET A 646 13.34 -11.67 -25.38
CA MET A 646 13.49 -12.03 -26.81
C MET A 646 14.30 -11.05 -27.69
N ASP A 647 15.15 -10.19 -27.12
CA ASP A 647 15.90 -9.15 -27.86
C ASP A 647 17.17 -9.65 -28.58
N ALA A 648 17.82 -10.67 -28.02
CA ALA A 648 19.10 -11.16 -28.49
C ALA A 648 19.34 -12.64 -28.18
N LEU A 649 20.12 -13.29 -29.04
CA LEU A 649 20.68 -14.61 -28.77
C LEU A 649 21.94 -14.47 -27.90
N ASN A 650 22.11 -15.36 -26.94
CA ASN A 650 23.34 -15.50 -26.17
C ASN A 650 24.44 -16.22 -26.99
N GLY A 651 25.64 -16.34 -26.42
CA GLY A 651 26.78 -17.00 -27.08
C GLY A 651 26.56 -18.48 -27.42
N SER A 652 25.55 -19.14 -26.85
CA SER A 652 25.16 -20.53 -27.17
C SER A 652 23.97 -20.61 -28.15
N GLY A 653 23.52 -19.49 -28.72
CA GLY A 653 22.45 -19.45 -29.72
C GLY A 653 21.03 -19.57 -29.16
N GLY A 654 20.87 -19.47 -27.83
CA GLY A 654 19.57 -19.44 -27.14
C GLY A 654 19.17 -18.04 -26.67
N ILE A 655 17.95 -17.87 -26.14
CA ILE A 655 17.55 -16.60 -25.51
C ILE A 655 18.00 -16.61 -24.05
N ALA A 656 18.75 -15.59 -23.63
CA ALA A 656 19.14 -15.45 -22.25
C ALA A 656 17.93 -15.16 -21.36
N ASP A 657 17.93 -15.75 -20.16
CA ASP A 657 17.09 -15.33 -19.05
C ASP A 657 17.68 -14.04 -18.46
N ASP A 658 16.85 -13.01 -18.27
CA ASP A 658 17.28 -11.67 -17.80
C ASP A 658 17.67 -11.66 -16.30
N ASN A 659 17.48 -12.79 -15.60
CA ASN A 659 17.88 -13.00 -14.20
C ASN A 659 19.36 -12.72 -13.86
N GLY A 660 20.22 -12.37 -14.82
CA GLY A 660 21.58 -11.87 -14.57
C GLY A 660 21.64 -10.46 -13.94
N GLY A 661 20.50 -9.91 -13.53
CA GLY A 661 20.38 -8.63 -12.81
C GLY A 661 20.79 -8.72 -11.34
N ASN A 662 21.95 -8.14 -11.02
CA ASN A 662 22.61 -8.00 -9.71
C ASN A 662 23.18 -9.27 -9.06
N VAL A 663 24.49 -9.45 -9.21
CA VAL A 663 25.35 -10.39 -8.44
C VAL A 663 25.22 -10.21 -6.92
N ALA A 664 24.75 -9.05 -6.45
CA ALA A 664 24.50 -8.81 -5.02
C ALA A 664 23.11 -9.27 -4.55
N ARG A 665 22.16 -9.50 -5.46
CA ARG A 665 20.94 -10.30 -5.24
C ARG A 665 21.27 -11.79 -5.12
N GLU A 666 22.33 -12.22 -5.81
CA GLU A 666 22.73 -13.61 -6.00
C GLU A 666 23.43 -14.28 -4.82
N ALA A 667 23.60 -13.61 -3.68
CA ALA A 667 24.05 -14.31 -2.47
C ALA A 667 23.03 -15.38 -2.02
N SER A 668 21.77 -15.23 -2.41
CA SER A 668 20.69 -16.15 -2.04
C SER A 668 19.93 -16.77 -3.22
N ASP A 669 19.99 -16.16 -4.40
CA ASP A 669 19.46 -16.74 -5.64
C ASP A 669 20.56 -17.47 -6.44
N GLN A 670 21.08 -18.57 -5.89
CA GLN A 670 21.95 -19.49 -6.64
C GLN A 670 21.20 -20.26 -7.75
N ARG A 671 20.11 -19.71 -8.31
CA ARG A 671 19.40 -20.34 -9.41
C ARG A 671 20.24 -20.12 -10.68
N PRO A 672 20.64 -21.20 -11.36
CA PRO A 672 21.39 -21.05 -12.60
C PRO A 672 20.53 -20.31 -13.62
N ALA A 673 21.13 -19.39 -14.38
CA ALA A 673 20.50 -18.75 -15.53
C ALA A 673 19.78 -19.82 -16.37
N ARG A 674 18.53 -19.54 -16.77
CA ARG A 674 17.67 -20.52 -17.46
C ARG A 674 17.42 -20.12 -18.91
N PRO A 675 18.45 -20.16 -19.78
CA PRO A 675 18.29 -19.75 -21.17
C PRO A 675 17.32 -20.69 -21.89
N LEU A 676 16.60 -20.11 -22.86
CA LEU A 676 15.79 -20.89 -23.79
C LEU A 676 16.67 -21.46 -24.88
N THR A 677 16.67 -22.79 -25.01
CA THR A 677 17.18 -23.47 -26.20
C THR A 677 16.12 -23.45 -27.29
N LEU A 678 16.49 -23.05 -28.50
CA LEU A 678 15.58 -22.89 -29.63
C LEU A 678 15.63 -24.10 -30.56
N ASN A 679 14.48 -24.51 -31.10
CA ASN A 679 14.35 -25.45 -32.20
C ASN A 679 13.42 -24.85 -33.25
N GLY A 680 13.96 -24.49 -34.42
CA GLY A 680 13.21 -23.89 -35.53
C GLY A 680 12.81 -22.43 -35.33
N ALA A 681 12.39 -22.05 -34.11
CA ALA A 681 12.01 -20.68 -33.75
C ALA A 681 13.15 -19.67 -33.99
N THR A 682 12.82 -18.48 -34.49
CA THR A 682 13.79 -17.43 -34.87
C THR A 682 13.42 -16.05 -34.34
N LEU A 683 14.42 -15.18 -34.17
CA LEU A 683 14.18 -13.78 -33.79
C LEU A 683 13.66 -12.96 -34.97
N THR A 684 12.65 -12.13 -34.72
CA THR A 684 12.18 -11.14 -35.70
C THR A 684 13.23 -10.03 -35.94
N ALA A 685 13.03 -9.24 -37.00
CA ALA A 685 13.83 -8.05 -37.22
C ALA A 685 13.62 -7.01 -36.09
N SER A 686 14.60 -6.11 -35.90
CA SER A 686 14.47 -5.02 -34.91
C SER A 686 13.21 -4.19 -35.16
N GLY A 687 12.38 -4.01 -34.13
CA GLY A 687 11.07 -3.36 -34.23
C GLY A 687 9.92 -4.29 -34.65
N GLY A 688 10.19 -5.58 -34.84
CA GLY A 688 9.19 -6.61 -35.14
C GLY A 688 8.54 -7.24 -33.90
N GLY A 689 9.11 -7.05 -32.71
CA GLY A 689 8.50 -7.47 -31.44
C GLY A 689 7.48 -6.47 -30.90
N ARG A 690 6.87 -6.80 -29.75
CA ARG A 690 6.11 -5.82 -28.98
C ARG A 690 7.06 -4.77 -28.41
N PHE A 691 8.23 -5.21 -27.97
CA PHE A 691 9.35 -4.40 -27.52
C PHE A 691 10.62 -4.92 -28.19
N GLY A 692 11.26 -4.13 -29.05
CA GLY A 692 12.47 -4.59 -29.74
C GLY A 692 12.21 -5.73 -30.73
N LYS A 693 12.60 -6.96 -30.38
CA LYS A 693 12.37 -8.17 -31.21
C LYS A 693 11.45 -9.14 -30.49
N ALA A 694 10.96 -10.14 -31.22
CA ALA A 694 10.15 -11.23 -30.68
C ALA A 694 10.67 -12.57 -31.20
N LEU A 695 10.29 -13.64 -30.51
CA LEU A 695 10.54 -15.00 -30.98
C LEU A 695 9.38 -15.45 -31.87
N SER A 696 9.68 -15.89 -33.09
CA SER A 696 8.73 -16.32 -34.11
C SER A 696 8.62 -17.84 -34.18
N PHE A 697 7.38 -18.33 -34.25
CA PHE A 697 7.01 -19.73 -34.34
C PHE A 697 6.11 -19.97 -35.56
N ASP A 698 6.33 -21.08 -36.27
CA ASP A 698 5.67 -21.42 -37.53
C ASP A 698 4.40 -22.28 -37.44
N GLY A 699 4.00 -22.70 -36.23
CA GLY A 699 2.85 -23.58 -36.02
C GLY A 699 3.04 -25.03 -36.43
N VAL A 700 4.26 -25.47 -36.79
CA VAL A 700 4.52 -26.82 -37.31
C VAL A 700 5.45 -27.62 -36.41
N ASN A 701 6.60 -27.08 -36.04
CA ASN A 701 7.57 -27.78 -35.19
C ASN A 701 8.47 -26.87 -34.34
N ASP A 702 8.21 -25.57 -34.36
CA ASP A 702 8.98 -24.58 -33.63
C ASP A 702 8.71 -24.66 -32.12
N TRP A 703 9.79 -24.63 -31.32
CA TRP A 703 9.69 -24.53 -29.87
C TRP A 703 10.91 -23.90 -29.22
N ALA A 704 10.73 -23.44 -27.99
CA ALA A 704 11.80 -23.00 -27.12
C ALA A 704 11.68 -23.63 -25.72
N ARG A 705 12.78 -24.07 -25.12
CA ARG A 705 12.78 -24.79 -23.82
C ARG A 705 13.80 -24.24 -22.84
N ALA A 706 13.36 -23.99 -21.61
CA ALA A 706 14.22 -23.79 -20.45
C ALA A 706 14.30 -25.09 -19.63
N SER A 707 15.42 -25.80 -19.78
CA SER A 707 15.66 -27.08 -19.09
C SER A 707 16.06 -26.88 -17.64
N GLY A 708 15.63 -27.73 -16.72
CA GLY A 708 16.10 -27.68 -15.33
C GLY A 708 15.18 -28.26 -14.26
N ALA A 709 14.10 -28.96 -14.63
CA ALA A 709 13.22 -29.65 -13.68
C ALA A 709 12.76 -28.76 -12.50
N TRP A 710 11.99 -27.72 -12.80
CA TRP A 710 11.51 -26.68 -11.90
C TRP A 710 10.58 -27.29 -10.83
N SER A 711 11.02 -27.46 -9.57
CA SER A 711 10.34 -28.33 -8.59
C SER A 711 9.35 -27.64 -7.65
N SER A 712 9.65 -26.41 -7.20
CA SER A 712 8.89 -25.70 -6.16
C SER A 712 8.00 -24.56 -6.66
N ALA A 713 8.12 -24.18 -7.94
CA ALA A 713 7.50 -22.99 -8.54
C ALA A 713 6.05 -23.17 -9.02
N PHE A 714 5.43 -24.34 -8.79
CA PHE A 714 4.20 -24.71 -9.49
C PHE A 714 2.97 -24.95 -8.62
N ARG A 715 3.10 -24.81 -7.30
CA ARG A 715 1.92 -24.63 -6.43
C ARG A 715 1.50 -23.16 -6.36
N THR A 716 2.44 -22.26 -6.68
CA THR A 716 2.21 -20.83 -6.81
C THR A 716 2.94 -20.29 -8.03
N VAL A 717 2.20 -19.84 -9.03
CA VAL A 717 2.80 -19.29 -10.25
C VAL A 717 1.99 -18.10 -10.76
N LYS A 718 2.67 -17.08 -11.25
CA LYS A 718 2.11 -16.08 -12.15
C LYS A 718 2.89 -16.14 -13.45
N ILE A 719 2.18 -16.18 -14.57
CA ILE A 719 2.73 -16.27 -15.91
C ILE A 719 2.12 -15.11 -16.69
N GLU A 720 2.96 -14.30 -17.31
CA GLU A 720 2.51 -13.18 -18.11
C GLU A 720 3.43 -12.95 -19.30
N GLY A 721 2.93 -12.24 -20.30
CA GLY A 721 3.71 -11.88 -21.47
C GLY A 721 2.84 -11.58 -22.68
N TRP A 722 3.51 -11.35 -23.81
CA TRP A 722 2.89 -10.92 -25.06
C TRP A 722 2.88 -12.03 -26.09
N ILE A 723 1.74 -12.17 -26.77
CA ILE A 723 1.57 -13.07 -27.92
C ILE A 723 0.98 -12.32 -29.11
N TYR A 724 1.39 -12.70 -30.31
CA TYR A 724 0.84 -12.25 -31.59
C TYR A 724 0.42 -13.50 -32.38
N PRO A 725 -0.80 -14.01 -32.20
CA PRO A 725 -1.22 -15.27 -32.81
C PRO A 725 -1.35 -15.13 -34.33
N GLY A 726 -0.64 -15.96 -35.10
CA GLY A 726 -0.81 -16.10 -36.55
C GLY A 726 -2.03 -16.96 -36.90
N ASP A 727 -2.21 -18.04 -36.15
CA ASP A 727 -3.38 -18.92 -36.16
C ASP A 727 -3.87 -19.19 -34.72
N ASN A 728 -5.18 -19.32 -34.59
CA ASN A 728 -5.87 -19.61 -33.33
C ASN A 728 -6.85 -20.79 -33.42
N ALA A 729 -6.83 -21.52 -34.54
CA ALA A 729 -7.56 -22.77 -34.72
C ALA A 729 -6.93 -23.92 -33.91
N GLY A 730 -7.77 -24.79 -33.35
CA GLY A 730 -7.28 -25.94 -32.59
C GLY A 730 -6.66 -25.55 -31.24
N ALA A 731 -5.78 -26.40 -30.71
CA ALA A 731 -5.16 -26.20 -29.40
C ALA A 731 -3.65 -25.98 -29.53
N ASN A 732 -3.18 -24.76 -29.24
CA ASN A 732 -1.81 -24.30 -29.46
C ASN A 732 -1.19 -23.85 -28.13
N VAL A 733 -0.07 -24.45 -27.73
CA VAL A 733 0.55 -24.18 -26.43
C VAL A 733 1.38 -22.90 -26.51
N ILE A 734 1.10 -21.95 -25.62
CA ILE A 734 1.89 -20.73 -25.50
C ILE A 734 3.08 -21.00 -24.59
N VAL A 735 2.79 -21.41 -23.35
CA VAL A 735 3.80 -21.70 -22.33
C VAL A 735 3.30 -22.80 -21.39
N ALA A 736 4.15 -23.76 -21.05
CA ALA A 736 3.74 -24.91 -20.25
C ALA A 736 4.83 -25.45 -19.32
N ALA A 737 4.39 -25.89 -18.14
CA ALA A 737 5.04 -26.92 -17.33
C ALA A 737 4.18 -28.19 -17.46
N ASP A 738 4.37 -28.96 -18.55
CA ASP A 738 3.36 -29.93 -18.99
C ASP A 738 3.00 -30.98 -17.92
N GLY A 739 1.68 -31.17 -17.75
CA GLY A 739 1.11 -32.06 -16.74
C GLY A 739 1.04 -31.46 -15.34
N VAL A 740 1.40 -30.18 -15.16
CA VAL A 740 1.19 -29.38 -13.94
C VAL A 740 0.32 -28.17 -14.26
N TRP A 741 0.75 -27.31 -15.19
CA TRP A 741 -0.05 -26.23 -15.74
C TRP A 741 0.37 -25.88 -17.18
N LYS A 742 -0.50 -25.19 -17.91
CA LYS A 742 -0.18 -24.57 -19.20
C LYS A 742 -1.09 -23.39 -19.51
N VAL A 743 -0.59 -22.47 -20.32
CA VAL A 743 -1.38 -21.47 -21.03
C VAL A 743 -1.44 -21.88 -22.49
N GLU A 744 -2.65 -21.98 -23.05
CA GLU A 744 -2.88 -22.36 -24.45
C GLU A 744 -3.95 -21.50 -25.11
N LEU A 745 -3.91 -21.40 -26.43
CA LEU A 745 -5.07 -21.03 -27.23
C LEU A 745 -5.83 -22.31 -27.57
N ASN A 746 -7.16 -22.31 -27.41
CA ASN A 746 -8.01 -23.42 -27.80
C ASN A 746 -9.27 -22.89 -28.49
N ASN A 747 -9.35 -23.05 -29.81
CA ASN A 747 -10.42 -22.52 -30.65
C ASN A 747 -10.69 -21.03 -30.36
N ASN A 748 -9.68 -20.20 -30.56
CA ASN A 748 -9.68 -18.74 -30.38
C ASN A 748 -9.77 -18.26 -28.93
N SER A 749 -9.91 -19.15 -27.95
CA SER A 749 -10.02 -18.76 -26.54
C SER A 749 -8.73 -19.06 -25.79
N LEU A 750 -8.27 -18.08 -25.02
CA LEU A 750 -7.15 -18.24 -24.11
C LEU A 750 -7.59 -19.10 -22.92
N ASN A 751 -6.82 -20.14 -22.62
CA ASN A 751 -7.07 -21.05 -21.51
C ASN A 751 -5.86 -21.12 -20.59
N PHE A 752 -6.12 -21.13 -19.29
CA PHE A 752 -5.15 -21.53 -18.27
C PHE A 752 -5.59 -22.88 -17.71
N VAL A 753 -4.77 -23.91 -17.86
CA VAL A 753 -5.11 -25.29 -17.51
C VAL A 753 -4.18 -25.77 -16.41
N THR A 754 -4.73 -26.35 -15.35
CA THR A 754 -3.97 -27.00 -14.27
C THR A 754 -4.30 -28.48 -14.18
N TRP A 755 -3.42 -29.28 -13.59
CA TRP A 755 -3.66 -30.70 -13.32
C TRP A 755 -3.72 -30.97 -11.83
N ASN A 756 -4.66 -31.82 -11.43
CA ASN A 756 -4.70 -32.38 -10.08
C ASN A 756 -3.84 -33.64 -9.95
N ASP A 757 -3.67 -34.17 -8.73
CA ASP A 757 -2.91 -35.39 -8.45
C ASP A 757 -3.44 -36.63 -9.21
N SER A 758 -4.71 -36.63 -9.59
CA SER A 758 -5.34 -37.66 -10.43
C SER A 758 -5.13 -37.43 -11.94
N VAL A 759 -4.27 -36.48 -12.32
CA VAL A 759 -3.92 -36.15 -13.70
C VAL A 759 -5.12 -35.67 -14.53
N THR A 760 -6.14 -35.10 -13.88
CA THR A 760 -7.30 -34.51 -14.57
C THR A 760 -7.03 -33.03 -14.87
N PRO A 761 -7.07 -32.59 -16.14
CA PRO A 761 -6.89 -31.19 -16.50
C PRO A 761 -8.15 -30.38 -16.16
N THR A 762 -7.96 -29.21 -15.54
CA THR A 762 -9.02 -28.25 -15.24
C THR A 762 -8.74 -26.93 -15.98
N PRO A 763 -9.50 -26.59 -17.03
CA PRO A 763 -9.32 -25.35 -17.77
C PRO A 763 -10.11 -24.19 -17.14
N LEU A 764 -9.45 -23.06 -16.97
CA LEU A 764 -10.07 -21.75 -16.80
C LEU A 764 -10.03 -21.02 -18.14
N LYS A 765 -11.20 -20.72 -18.69
CA LYS A 765 -11.38 -20.17 -20.03
C LYS A 765 -11.61 -18.67 -19.99
N TRP A 766 -10.85 -17.92 -20.79
CA TRP A 766 -11.11 -16.49 -21.01
C TRP A 766 -12.32 -16.31 -21.95
N PRO A 767 -13.34 -15.51 -21.55
CA PRO A 767 -14.63 -15.48 -22.26
C PRO A 767 -14.58 -14.75 -23.61
N VAL A 768 -13.58 -13.89 -23.83
CA VAL A 768 -13.45 -13.10 -25.07
C VAL A 768 -12.41 -13.75 -25.99
N PRO A 769 -12.77 -14.13 -27.23
CA PRO A 769 -11.80 -14.67 -28.19
C PRO A 769 -10.67 -13.68 -28.50
N LEU A 770 -9.45 -14.18 -28.66
CA LEU A 770 -8.31 -13.37 -29.09
C LEU A 770 -8.27 -13.28 -30.62
N THR A 771 -7.94 -12.10 -31.13
CA THR A 771 -7.81 -11.84 -32.56
C THR A 771 -6.44 -12.24 -33.07
N THR A 772 -6.39 -12.89 -34.24
CA THR A 772 -5.12 -13.16 -34.92
C THR A 772 -4.53 -11.86 -35.46
N ASN A 773 -3.20 -11.85 -35.65
CA ASN A 773 -2.46 -10.73 -36.21
C ASN A 773 -2.54 -9.44 -35.37
N THR A 774 -2.71 -9.59 -34.05
CA THR A 774 -2.69 -8.49 -33.09
C THR A 774 -1.98 -8.92 -31.82
N TRP A 775 -1.22 -8.00 -31.22
CA TRP A 775 -0.57 -8.23 -29.93
C TRP A 775 -1.60 -8.32 -28.82
N HIS A 776 -1.50 -9.37 -28.01
CA HIS A 776 -2.29 -9.57 -26.81
C HIS A 776 -1.39 -9.81 -25.62
N HIS A 777 -1.66 -9.13 -24.52
CA HIS A 777 -1.02 -9.42 -23.24
C HIS A 777 -1.89 -10.39 -22.44
N PHE A 778 -1.31 -11.44 -21.88
CA PHE A 778 -2.03 -12.35 -20.99
C PHE A 778 -1.43 -12.36 -19.59
N VAL A 779 -2.27 -12.67 -18.59
CA VAL A 779 -1.82 -12.99 -17.23
C VAL A 779 -2.58 -14.21 -16.75
N ALA A 780 -1.86 -15.25 -16.37
CA ALA A 780 -2.39 -16.44 -15.72
C ALA A 780 -1.75 -16.58 -14.34
N SER A 781 -2.53 -16.90 -13.31
CA SER A 781 -1.97 -17.10 -11.97
C SER A 781 -2.64 -18.26 -11.24
N LEU A 782 -1.88 -18.91 -10.37
CA LEU A 782 -2.29 -19.98 -9.48
C LEU A 782 -1.68 -19.74 -8.12
N ASP A 783 -2.48 -19.77 -7.05
CA ASP A 783 -1.98 -19.72 -5.68
C ASP A 783 -2.01 -21.09 -4.96
N ASN A 784 -1.42 -21.15 -3.76
CA ASN A 784 -1.38 -22.37 -2.95
C ASN A 784 -2.76 -22.82 -2.44
N ALA A 785 -3.76 -21.95 -2.44
CA ALA A 785 -5.13 -22.30 -2.09
C ALA A 785 -5.87 -22.94 -3.28
N GLY A 786 -5.25 -22.94 -4.46
CA GLY A 786 -5.87 -23.46 -5.69
C GLY A 786 -6.64 -22.42 -6.48
N THR A 787 -6.53 -21.13 -6.14
CA THR A 787 -7.19 -20.07 -6.91
C THR A 787 -6.46 -19.88 -8.22
N MET A 788 -7.13 -20.18 -9.32
CA MET A 788 -6.72 -19.86 -10.68
C MET A 788 -7.28 -18.51 -11.09
N GLN A 789 -6.46 -17.69 -11.75
CA GLN A 789 -6.91 -16.46 -12.40
C GLN A 789 -6.39 -16.40 -13.83
N LEU A 790 -7.19 -15.81 -14.72
CA LEU A 790 -6.81 -15.58 -16.10
C LEU A 790 -7.37 -14.25 -16.58
N SER A 791 -6.52 -13.40 -17.14
CA SER A 791 -6.93 -12.17 -17.84
C SER A 791 -6.17 -11.98 -19.15
N ALA A 792 -6.75 -11.17 -20.02
CA ALA A 792 -6.11 -10.70 -21.24
C ALA A 792 -6.33 -9.19 -21.43
N ASN A 793 -5.35 -8.52 -22.05
CA ASN A 793 -5.40 -7.11 -22.45
C ASN A 793 -5.72 -6.11 -21.33
N GLY A 794 -5.39 -6.46 -20.09
CA GLY A 794 -5.62 -5.63 -18.91
C GLY A 794 -7.06 -5.60 -18.38
N GLU A 795 -7.93 -6.46 -18.91
CA GLU A 795 -9.27 -6.64 -18.37
C GLU A 795 -9.24 -7.40 -17.02
N PRO A 796 -10.27 -7.25 -16.16
CA PRO A 796 -10.38 -7.99 -14.91
C PRO A 796 -10.30 -9.51 -15.13
N PRO A 797 -9.62 -10.26 -14.24
CA PRO A 797 -9.46 -11.70 -14.44
C PRO A 797 -10.76 -12.47 -14.20
N VAL A 798 -10.93 -13.56 -14.94
CA VAL A 798 -11.82 -14.64 -14.51
C VAL A 798 -11.13 -15.49 -13.45
N VAL A 799 -11.91 -16.06 -12.53
CA VAL A 799 -11.39 -16.77 -11.36
C VAL A 799 -12.07 -18.13 -11.21
N ALA A 800 -11.31 -19.15 -10.82
CA ALA A 800 -11.81 -20.47 -10.42
C ALA A 800 -10.97 -21.04 -9.26
N VAL A 801 -11.49 -22.01 -8.52
CA VAL A 801 -10.76 -22.69 -7.44
C VAL A 801 -10.63 -24.17 -7.77
N VAL A 802 -9.42 -24.71 -7.64
CA VAL A 802 -9.10 -26.13 -7.90
C VAL A 802 -8.45 -26.79 -6.70
N ALA A 803 -8.93 -27.97 -6.33
CA ALA A 803 -8.35 -28.76 -5.24
C ALA A 803 -7.27 -29.74 -5.74
N ASN A 804 -6.39 -30.17 -4.82
CA ASN A 804 -5.39 -31.22 -5.05
C ASN A 804 -4.43 -30.93 -6.20
N LEU A 805 -3.84 -29.73 -6.21
CA LEU A 805 -2.84 -29.31 -7.20
C LEU A 805 -1.66 -30.28 -7.25
N ARG A 806 -1.38 -30.74 -8.47
CA ARG A 806 -0.23 -31.60 -8.74
C ARG A 806 1.07 -30.81 -8.60
N SER A 807 2.11 -31.45 -8.07
CA SER A 807 3.44 -30.86 -7.93
C SER A 807 4.48 -31.83 -8.51
N LEU A 808 5.08 -31.45 -9.64
CA LEU A 808 6.10 -32.22 -10.35
C LEU A 808 7.20 -31.30 -10.86
N ASN A 809 8.41 -31.82 -10.93
CA ASN A 809 9.52 -31.12 -11.57
C ASN A 809 9.36 -31.19 -13.08
N LYS A 810 9.31 -30.03 -13.75
CA LYS A 810 9.12 -29.94 -15.21
C LYS A 810 10.05 -28.89 -15.82
N ASP A 811 10.37 -29.09 -17.08
CA ASP A 811 10.94 -28.03 -17.91
C ASP A 811 9.84 -27.04 -18.29
N ILE A 812 10.24 -25.84 -18.71
CA ILE A 812 9.32 -24.85 -19.25
C ILE A 812 9.46 -24.84 -20.76
N ASP A 813 8.35 -25.09 -21.43
CA ASP A 813 8.22 -25.12 -22.88
C ASP A 813 7.44 -23.91 -23.37
N LEU A 814 7.94 -23.27 -24.43
CA LEU A 814 7.27 -22.21 -25.18
C LEU A 814 7.01 -22.71 -26.60
N GLY A 815 5.79 -22.49 -27.08
CA GLY A 815 5.39 -22.84 -28.46
C GLY A 815 5.17 -24.34 -28.74
N ASP A 816 5.37 -25.23 -27.77
CA ASP A 816 5.17 -26.69 -27.92
C ASP A 816 4.69 -27.36 -26.63
N ARG A 817 4.18 -28.59 -26.77
CA ARG A 817 4.18 -29.60 -25.72
C ARG A 817 4.97 -30.83 -26.21
N PRO A 818 6.04 -31.25 -25.52
CA PRO A 818 6.86 -32.39 -25.94
C PRO A 818 6.01 -33.64 -26.18
N GLY A 819 6.03 -34.13 -27.42
CA GLY A 819 5.28 -35.31 -27.87
C GLY A 819 3.85 -35.05 -28.34
N SER A 820 3.47 -33.80 -28.70
CA SER A 820 2.16 -33.47 -29.26
C SER A 820 2.25 -32.58 -30.51
N ASN A 821 1.20 -32.56 -31.34
CA ASN A 821 1.09 -31.69 -32.52
C ASN A 821 0.37 -30.36 -32.20
N ARG A 822 0.77 -29.67 -31.14
CA ARG A 822 0.06 -28.49 -30.58
C ARG A 822 0.92 -27.22 -30.61
N TYR A 823 1.53 -26.96 -31.76
CA TYR A 823 2.49 -25.89 -31.95
C TYR A 823 1.83 -24.52 -32.04
N PHE A 824 2.48 -23.51 -31.49
CA PHE A 824 2.03 -22.12 -31.63
C PHE A 824 2.45 -21.56 -32.99
N ASP A 825 1.52 -20.91 -33.69
CA ASP A 825 1.80 -20.09 -34.87
C ASP A 825 1.72 -18.61 -34.46
N GLY A 826 2.82 -17.87 -34.64
CA GLY A 826 2.87 -16.44 -34.33
C GLY A 826 4.14 -16.02 -33.60
N TRP A 827 4.06 -14.87 -32.92
CA TRP A 827 5.20 -14.30 -32.19
C TRP A 827 4.95 -14.25 -30.68
N MET A 828 6.01 -14.39 -29.89
CA MET A 828 6.00 -14.22 -28.44
C MET A 828 7.08 -13.23 -28.00
N ASP A 829 6.77 -12.44 -26.97
CA ASP A 829 7.65 -11.41 -26.43
C ASP A 829 7.42 -11.23 -24.92
N ASP A 830 8.44 -10.80 -24.18
CA ASP A 830 8.41 -10.52 -22.73
C ASP A 830 7.71 -11.60 -21.89
N ILE A 831 8.06 -12.89 -22.09
CA ILE A 831 7.49 -13.98 -21.30
C ILE A 831 8.13 -14.00 -19.91
N LYS A 832 7.31 -13.78 -18.87
CA LYS A 832 7.70 -13.73 -17.47
C LYS A 832 6.99 -14.81 -16.65
N ILE A 833 7.77 -15.49 -15.80
CA ILE A 833 7.26 -16.41 -14.79
C ILE A 833 7.67 -15.90 -13.42
N SER A 834 6.73 -15.79 -12.50
CA SER A 834 6.93 -15.30 -11.14
C SER A 834 6.33 -16.24 -10.08
N HIS A 835 6.89 -16.25 -8.88
CA HIS A 835 6.26 -16.87 -7.70
C HIS A 835 5.13 -15.97 -7.17
N LEU A 836 3.96 -16.53 -6.88
CA LEU A 836 3.01 -15.86 -5.98
C LEU A 836 3.44 -16.17 -4.55
N ASN A 837 3.94 -15.19 -3.82
CA ASN A 837 4.46 -15.42 -2.48
C ASN A 837 3.31 -15.74 -1.50
N THR A 838 3.11 -17.02 -1.17
CA THR A 838 1.95 -17.51 -0.39
C THR A 838 2.15 -17.56 1.11
N LYS A 839 3.18 -16.94 1.69
CA LYS A 839 2.98 -16.43 3.06
C LYS A 839 1.83 -15.40 3.08
N ALA A 840 1.51 -14.80 1.92
CA ALA A 840 0.53 -13.73 1.78
C ALA A 840 -0.86 -14.10 1.25
N ILE A 841 -1.10 -15.35 0.83
CA ILE A 841 -2.43 -15.80 0.39
C ILE A 841 -2.94 -16.84 1.37
N LEU A 842 -3.01 -16.42 2.62
CA LEU A 842 -4.05 -16.87 3.52
C LEU A 842 -4.78 -15.59 3.91
N PRO A 843 -6.10 -15.46 3.66
CA PRO A 843 -6.91 -14.80 4.66
C PRO A 843 -6.59 -15.55 5.95
N ARG A 844 -5.80 -14.94 6.84
CA ARG A 844 -5.68 -15.41 8.21
C ARG A 844 -6.84 -14.82 9.01
N ASP A 845 -8.03 -14.87 8.45
CA ASP A 845 -9.18 -15.31 9.20
C ASP A 845 -9.38 -16.75 8.75
N PRO A 846 -9.48 -17.76 9.65
CA PRO A 846 -10.14 -18.98 9.22
C PRO A 846 -11.46 -18.50 8.61
N MET A 847 -11.67 -18.71 7.30
CA MET A 847 -12.94 -18.35 6.67
C MET A 847 -13.99 -18.83 7.64
N SER A 848 -14.75 -17.89 8.23
CA SER A 848 -15.84 -18.27 9.10
C SER A 848 -16.63 -19.29 8.29
N SER A 849 -17.14 -20.34 8.94
CA SER A 849 -17.86 -21.40 8.23
C SER A 849 -18.94 -20.84 7.29
N LEU A 850 -19.44 -19.64 7.58
CA LEU A 850 -20.33 -18.83 6.74
C LEU A 850 -19.66 -18.26 5.48
N GLY A 851 -18.46 -17.69 5.57
CA GLY A 851 -17.71 -17.22 4.40
C GLY A 851 -17.37 -18.36 3.43
N ALA A 852 -17.00 -19.53 3.97
CA ALA A 852 -16.79 -20.74 3.17
C ALA A 852 -18.09 -21.24 2.51
N PHE A 853 -19.22 -21.18 3.23
CA PHE A 853 -20.53 -21.51 2.69
C PHE A 853 -20.96 -20.58 1.55
N ARG A 854 -20.85 -19.25 1.74
CA ARG A 854 -21.20 -18.27 0.69
C ARG A 854 -20.38 -18.49 -0.56
N HIS A 855 -19.07 -18.67 -0.38
CA HIS A 855 -18.16 -18.97 -1.49
C HIS A 855 -18.51 -20.28 -2.20
N ALA A 856 -18.82 -21.34 -1.45
CA ALA A 856 -19.15 -22.66 -2.01
C ALA A 856 -20.39 -22.65 -2.92
N TYR A 857 -21.34 -21.75 -2.67
CA TYR A 857 -22.61 -21.70 -3.41
C TYR A 857 -22.80 -20.42 -4.22
N GLY A 858 -21.74 -19.64 -4.45
CA GLY A 858 -21.79 -18.46 -5.32
C GLY A 858 -22.55 -17.26 -4.74
N LEU A 859 -22.80 -17.25 -3.43
CA LEU A 859 -23.45 -16.13 -2.72
C LEU A 859 -22.46 -14.99 -2.52
N ALA A 860 -22.95 -13.75 -2.62
CA ALA A 860 -22.16 -12.55 -2.38
C ALA A 860 -21.48 -12.60 -0.99
N ALA A 861 -20.17 -12.42 -0.98
CA ALA A 861 -19.34 -12.54 0.23
C ALA A 861 -19.73 -11.52 1.31
N ASP A 862 -20.31 -10.39 0.93
CA ASP A 862 -20.83 -9.34 1.80
C ASP A 862 -22.15 -9.70 2.50
N GLY A 863 -22.76 -10.84 2.15
CA GLY A 863 -24.03 -11.31 2.70
C GLY A 863 -25.26 -10.64 2.09
N SER A 864 -25.12 -9.89 1.00
CA SER A 864 -26.27 -9.29 0.31
C SER A 864 -27.26 -10.34 -0.22
N ASP A 865 -26.78 -11.55 -0.52
CA ASP A 865 -27.60 -12.68 -0.97
C ASP A 865 -28.13 -13.55 0.17
N ASP A 866 -27.75 -13.31 1.42
CA ASP A 866 -28.10 -14.16 2.56
C ASP A 866 -29.62 -14.27 2.79
N LEU A 867 -30.34 -13.19 2.51
CA LEU A 867 -31.79 -13.09 2.68
C LEU A 867 -32.58 -13.38 1.40
N LEU A 868 -31.88 -13.63 0.28
CA LEU A 868 -32.50 -14.07 -0.96
C LEU A 868 -32.85 -15.57 -0.86
N ASP A 869 -33.79 -15.99 -1.69
CA ASP A 869 -34.22 -17.39 -1.81
C ASP A 869 -33.87 -17.88 -3.22
N GLU A 870 -32.66 -18.38 -3.37
CA GLU A 870 -32.11 -18.80 -4.67
C GLU A 870 -32.79 -20.06 -5.21
N SER A 871 -33.24 -20.94 -4.31
CA SER A 871 -34.05 -22.12 -4.61
C SER A 871 -35.52 -21.84 -4.98
N ASN A 872 -36.00 -20.62 -4.73
CA ASN A 872 -37.41 -20.20 -4.91
C ASN A 872 -38.43 -21.05 -4.10
N ASN A 873 -37.98 -21.66 -3.00
CA ASN A 873 -38.75 -22.58 -2.16
C ASN A 873 -39.27 -21.95 -0.85
N GLY A 874 -39.01 -20.66 -0.65
CA GLY A 874 -39.35 -19.87 0.53
C GLY A 874 -38.31 -19.87 1.64
N VAL A 875 -37.10 -20.40 1.42
CA VAL A 875 -36.02 -20.49 2.41
C VAL A 875 -34.88 -19.56 2.01
N ALA A 876 -34.56 -18.60 2.89
CA ALA A 876 -33.42 -17.71 2.67
C ALA A 876 -32.08 -18.47 2.68
N ASN A 877 -31.15 -18.07 1.83
CA ASN A 877 -29.84 -18.70 1.61
C ASN A 877 -29.05 -18.91 2.91
N ILE A 878 -29.09 -17.94 3.84
CA ILE A 878 -28.40 -18.03 5.14
C ILE A 878 -28.90 -19.18 6.02
N LEU A 879 -30.14 -19.62 5.82
CA LEU A 879 -30.74 -20.69 6.62
C LEU A 879 -30.20 -22.06 6.19
N TYR A 880 -29.80 -22.23 4.94
CA TYR A 880 -29.11 -23.45 4.49
C TYR A 880 -27.79 -23.64 5.21
N PHE A 881 -27.07 -22.55 5.45
CA PHE A 881 -25.87 -22.55 6.29
C PHE A 881 -26.19 -22.86 7.76
N LEU A 882 -27.12 -22.10 8.35
CA LEU A 882 -27.42 -22.17 9.78
C LEU A 882 -28.00 -23.53 10.20
N TYR A 883 -28.75 -24.18 9.32
CA TYR A 883 -29.38 -25.48 9.59
C TYR A 883 -28.70 -26.65 8.87
N GLY A 884 -27.62 -26.42 8.13
CA GLY A 884 -26.88 -27.45 7.41
C GLY A 884 -27.72 -28.15 6.33
N LEU A 885 -28.61 -27.41 5.66
CA LEU A 885 -29.53 -27.94 4.63
C LEU A 885 -28.83 -28.22 3.29
N GLY A 886 -27.54 -27.91 3.18
CA GLY A 886 -26.73 -28.14 1.99
C GLY A 886 -26.77 -26.95 1.02
N ASP A 887 -27.03 -27.25 -0.25
CA ASP A 887 -26.98 -26.30 -1.37
C ASP A 887 -28.23 -25.39 -1.42
N PRO A 888 -28.10 -24.06 -1.27
CA PRO A 888 -29.20 -23.11 -1.38
C PRO A 888 -29.82 -23.03 -2.79
N GLY A 889 -29.15 -23.56 -3.82
CA GLY A 889 -29.70 -23.73 -5.16
C GLY A 889 -30.58 -24.98 -5.32
N ASN A 890 -30.69 -25.84 -4.29
CA ASN A 890 -31.45 -27.09 -4.39
C ASN A 890 -32.95 -26.89 -4.09
N PRO A 891 -33.85 -26.98 -5.09
CA PRO A 891 -35.29 -26.79 -4.89
C PRO A 891 -35.97 -27.96 -4.16
N ALA A 892 -35.25 -29.08 -3.91
CA ALA A 892 -35.80 -30.26 -3.25
C ALA A 892 -35.96 -30.10 -1.73
N VAL A 893 -35.64 -28.93 -1.17
CA VAL A 893 -35.97 -28.58 0.22
C VAL A 893 -37.43 -28.05 0.27
N PRO A 894 -38.40 -28.75 0.92
CA PRO A 894 -39.84 -28.48 0.73
C PRO A 894 -40.37 -27.21 1.43
N ARG A 895 -41.39 -26.56 0.82
CA ARG A 895 -42.17 -25.43 1.37
C ARG A 895 -42.93 -25.76 2.67
N LEU A 896 -42.98 -24.81 3.61
CA LEU A 896 -43.94 -24.82 4.74
C LEU A 896 -45.36 -24.50 4.25
N ARG A 897 -46.34 -25.33 4.65
CA ARG A 897 -47.77 -25.00 4.55
C ARG A 897 -48.27 -24.49 5.91
N PRO A 898 -49.26 -23.59 5.94
CA PRO A 898 -49.90 -23.12 7.19
C PRO A 898 -50.60 -24.21 8.02
N ASP A 899 -50.67 -25.46 7.54
CA ASP A 899 -51.46 -26.55 8.10
C ASP A 899 -50.68 -27.53 8.99
N GLY A 900 -49.43 -27.22 9.35
CA GLY A 900 -48.70 -27.95 10.39
C GLY A 900 -48.17 -29.33 9.99
N SER A 901 -48.03 -29.63 8.69
CA SER A 901 -47.26 -30.80 8.25
C SER A 901 -45.78 -30.45 7.96
N ILE A 902 -44.90 -31.35 8.40
CA ILE A 902 -43.46 -31.27 8.73
C ILE A 902 -42.53 -31.41 7.47
N LEU A 903 -41.26 -30.94 7.32
CA LEU A 903 -40.24 -30.14 8.06
C LEU A 903 -39.08 -29.80 7.08
N LEU A 904 -38.41 -28.63 7.20
CA LEU A 904 -37.07 -28.53 7.81
C LEU A 904 -36.62 -27.05 7.85
N GLY A 905 -36.24 -26.54 9.02
CA GLY A 905 -35.30 -25.42 9.13
C GLY A 905 -35.68 -24.30 10.10
N LEU A 906 -36.81 -23.61 9.91
CA LEU A 906 -37.08 -22.36 10.63
C LEU A 906 -37.75 -22.55 12.00
N PRO A 907 -37.43 -21.71 13.01
CA PRO A 907 -38.16 -21.72 14.27
C PRO A 907 -39.60 -21.25 14.05
N THR A 908 -40.57 -21.97 14.60
CA THR A 908 -41.99 -21.63 14.47
C THR A 908 -42.61 -21.39 15.83
N CYS A 909 -43.67 -20.58 15.85
CA CYS A 909 -44.53 -20.46 17.02
C CYS A 909 -45.98 -20.76 16.64
N GLU A 910 -46.67 -21.52 17.48
CA GLU A 910 -48.09 -21.82 17.30
C GLU A 910 -48.85 -21.79 18.62
N MET A 911 -50.16 -21.59 18.53
CA MET A 911 -51.09 -21.74 19.64
C MET A 911 -51.89 -23.01 19.41
N SER A 912 -51.73 -24.02 20.28
CA SER A 912 -52.44 -25.29 20.18
C SER A 912 -52.90 -25.76 21.55
N GLY A 913 -54.18 -26.10 21.68
CA GLY A 913 -54.76 -26.59 22.94
C GLY A 913 -54.68 -25.61 24.12
N GLY A 914 -54.54 -24.30 23.88
CA GLY A 914 -54.35 -23.28 24.92
C GLY A 914 -52.90 -23.10 25.38
N GLU A 915 -51.95 -23.84 24.80
CA GLU A 915 -50.51 -23.67 24.99
C GLU A 915 -49.90 -22.86 23.86
N PHE A 916 -48.87 -22.06 24.17
CA PHE A 916 -47.97 -21.53 23.16
C PHE A 916 -46.82 -22.49 22.98
N ILE A 917 -46.52 -22.85 21.74
CA ILE A 917 -45.48 -23.82 21.40
C ILE A 917 -44.46 -23.12 20.51
N TYR A 918 -43.20 -23.11 20.94
CA TYR A 918 -42.08 -22.65 20.14
C TYR A 918 -41.22 -23.82 19.68
N SER A 919 -41.12 -24.05 18.38
CA SER A 919 -40.40 -25.19 17.82
C SER A 919 -39.12 -24.73 17.12
N TYR A 920 -38.00 -25.43 17.31
CA TYR A 920 -36.74 -25.15 16.59
C TYR A 920 -35.93 -26.42 16.34
N VAL A 921 -35.13 -26.42 15.27
CA VAL A 921 -34.24 -27.54 14.93
C VAL A 921 -32.98 -27.47 15.79
N ARG A 922 -32.61 -28.61 16.38
CA ARG A 922 -31.40 -28.82 17.18
C ARG A 922 -30.59 -29.97 16.59
N ARG A 923 -29.27 -29.79 16.52
CA ARG A 923 -28.33 -30.84 16.10
C ARG A 923 -27.96 -31.75 17.29
N LEU A 924 -27.87 -33.06 17.06
CA LEU A 924 -27.61 -34.08 18.08
C LEU A 924 -26.11 -34.35 18.34
N ASN A 925 -25.25 -34.21 17.32
CA ASN A 925 -23.80 -34.47 17.41
C ASN A 925 -22.98 -33.16 17.40
N HIS A 926 -22.26 -32.89 18.49
CA HIS A 926 -21.58 -31.61 18.76
C HIS A 926 -20.11 -31.59 18.30
N THR A 927 -19.86 -31.05 17.11
CA THR A 927 -18.52 -30.56 16.66
C THR A 927 -18.59 -29.25 15.87
N GLY A 928 -19.73 -28.54 15.88
CA GLY A 928 -19.95 -27.28 15.17
C GLY A 928 -20.86 -26.30 15.93
N PRO A 929 -21.28 -25.18 15.32
CA PRO A 929 -22.10 -24.16 15.96
C PRO A 929 -23.40 -24.74 16.55
N ALA A 930 -23.70 -24.40 17.80
CA ALA A 930 -24.88 -24.89 18.52
C ALA A 930 -25.97 -23.82 18.53
N ILE A 931 -27.20 -24.20 18.19
CA ILE A 931 -28.36 -23.31 18.32
C ILE A 931 -28.92 -23.44 19.74
N ARG A 932 -28.96 -22.32 20.46
CA ARG A 932 -29.65 -22.17 21.76
C ARG A 932 -30.80 -21.21 21.63
N VAL A 933 -31.80 -21.38 22.50
CA VAL A 933 -32.89 -20.41 22.63
C VAL A 933 -32.71 -19.69 23.96
N ASP A 934 -32.61 -18.36 23.92
CA ASP A 934 -32.61 -17.54 25.13
C ASP A 934 -34.00 -16.95 25.35
N SER A 935 -34.36 -16.73 26.62
CA SER A 935 -35.57 -16.00 27.02
C SER A 935 -35.26 -14.75 27.84
N SER A 936 -36.17 -13.77 27.81
CA SER A 936 -36.14 -12.57 28.67
C SER A 936 -37.56 -12.03 28.90
N ASP A 937 -37.79 -11.41 30.07
CA ASP A 937 -39.03 -10.73 30.47
C ASP A 937 -38.91 -9.19 30.49
N TYR A 938 -37.93 -8.62 29.77
CA TYR A 938 -37.58 -7.19 29.74
C TYR A 938 -36.79 -6.69 30.97
N SER A 939 -36.92 -7.34 32.13
CA SER A 939 -36.26 -6.92 33.39
C SER A 939 -35.07 -7.80 33.78
N ALA A 940 -35.08 -9.07 33.36
CA ALA A 940 -33.96 -9.99 33.47
C ALA A 940 -33.14 -10.00 32.17
N GLY A 941 -31.81 -10.03 32.30
CA GLY A 941 -30.90 -10.24 31.17
C GLY A 941 -31.23 -11.54 30.42
N TRP A 942 -30.81 -11.63 29.15
CA TRP A 942 -31.01 -12.84 28.34
C TRP A 942 -30.33 -14.04 29.00
N GLY A 943 -31.09 -15.12 29.17
CA GLY A 943 -30.55 -16.38 29.65
C GLY A 943 -31.06 -17.57 28.84
N ASP A 944 -30.25 -18.61 28.79
CA ASP A 944 -30.56 -19.87 28.11
C ASP A 944 -31.83 -20.48 28.70
N ILE A 945 -32.86 -20.62 27.85
CA ILE A 945 -34.21 -21.01 28.29
C ILE A 945 -34.25 -22.41 28.90
N GLU A 946 -33.30 -23.28 28.55
CA GLU A 946 -33.18 -24.61 29.15
C GLU A 946 -32.50 -24.57 30.52
N ASN A 947 -31.76 -23.49 30.85
CA ASN A 947 -30.92 -23.37 32.04
C ASN A 947 -31.34 -22.26 33.05
N VAL A 948 -32.20 -21.29 32.68
CA VAL A 948 -32.66 -20.18 33.56
C VAL A 948 -33.51 -20.70 34.72
N LEU A 949 -33.31 -20.25 35.97
CA LEU A 949 -33.99 -20.76 37.19
C LEU A 949 -35.41 -20.19 37.48
N THR A 950 -36.05 -19.43 36.58
CA THR A 950 -37.27 -18.63 36.89
C THR A 950 -38.41 -18.77 35.87
N ALA A 951 -39.53 -18.06 36.12
CA ALA A 951 -40.89 -18.17 35.53
C ALA A 951 -41.05 -18.11 33.99
N LEU A 952 -39.96 -18.12 33.24
CA LEU A 952 -39.90 -18.15 31.77
C LEU A 952 -39.55 -19.53 31.21
N ARG A 953 -39.49 -20.56 32.06
CA ARG A 953 -39.28 -21.94 31.62
C ARG A 953 -40.50 -22.47 30.86
N PRO A 954 -40.28 -23.25 29.79
CA PRO A 954 -41.37 -24.02 29.19
C PRO A 954 -41.95 -25.00 30.22
N SER A 955 -43.28 -25.16 30.22
CA SER A 955 -44.01 -26.12 31.05
C SER A 955 -43.64 -27.57 30.71
N ARG A 956 -43.29 -27.82 29.44
CA ARG A 956 -42.68 -29.07 28.98
C ARG A 956 -41.90 -28.86 27.70
N ILE A 957 -40.94 -29.76 27.45
CA ILE A 957 -40.21 -29.86 26.19
C ILE A 957 -40.53 -31.21 25.57
N THR A 958 -40.96 -31.22 24.31
CA THR A 958 -41.11 -32.46 23.53
C THR A 958 -40.13 -32.45 22.36
N THR A 959 -39.76 -33.62 21.85
CA THR A 959 -38.83 -33.74 20.72
C THR A 959 -39.40 -34.60 19.61
N THR A 960 -39.12 -34.19 18.38
CA THR A 960 -39.43 -34.94 17.15
C THR A 960 -38.13 -35.23 16.42
N ALA A 961 -37.77 -36.51 16.25
CA ALA A 961 -36.57 -36.88 15.52
C ALA A 961 -36.70 -36.53 14.03
N VAL A 962 -35.66 -35.94 13.44
CA VAL A 962 -35.65 -35.51 12.03
C VAL A 962 -34.68 -36.35 11.21
N SER A 963 -33.48 -36.60 11.74
CA SER A 963 -32.48 -37.50 11.16
C SER A 963 -31.56 -38.03 12.28
N ALA A 964 -30.54 -38.81 11.90
CA ALA A 964 -29.51 -39.26 12.85
C ALA A 964 -28.75 -38.10 13.51
N ASP A 965 -28.75 -36.91 12.89
CA ASP A 965 -27.98 -35.75 13.33
C ASP A 965 -28.85 -34.58 13.82
N TYR A 966 -30.18 -34.63 13.65
CA TYR A 966 -31.08 -33.51 13.96
C TYR A 966 -32.39 -33.97 14.62
N GLU A 967 -32.85 -33.18 15.58
CA GLU A 967 -34.18 -33.26 16.19
C GLU A 967 -34.85 -31.88 16.17
N ILE A 968 -36.17 -31.83 16.33
CA ILE A 968 -36.87 -30.59 16.67
C ILE A 968 -37.24 -30.62 18.12
N ARG A 969 -36.97 -29.50 18.78
CA ARG A 969 -37.37 -29.20 20.15
C ARG A 969 -38.62 -28.36 20.09
N HIS A 970 -39.68 -28.80 20.78
CA HIS A 970 -40.90 -28.04 20.99
C HIS A 970 -40.94 -27.57 22.45
N LEU A 971 -40.89 -26.26 22.67
CA LEU A 971 -40.97 -25.62 23.97
C LEU A 971 -42.44 -25.21 24.21
N HIS A 972 -43.12 -25.87 25.13
CA HIS A 972 -44.52 -25.59 25.46
C HIS A 972 -44.61 -24.62 26.64
N PHE A 973 -45.49 -23.63 26.59
CA PHE A 973 -45.68 -22.65 27.66
C PHE A 973 -47.15 -22.62 28.10
N SER A 974 -47.39 -22.90 29.39
CA SER A 974 -48.71 -22.82 30.03
C SER A 974 -48.60 -22.68 31.57
N PRO A 975 -49.25 -21.67 32.19
CA PRO A 975 -49.97 -20.56 31.56
C PRO A 975 -49.01 -19.61 30.83
N LEU A 976 -49.53 -18.89 29.84
CA LEU A 976 -48.76 -17.92 29.05
C LEU A 976 -48.22 -16.78 29.94
N PRO A 977 -46.90 -16.52 29.96
CA PRO A 977 -46.36 -15.35 30.64
C PRO A 977 -46.91 -14.06 30.00
N PRO A 978 -47.20 -13.01 30.79
CA PRO A 978 -47.78 -11.78 30.26
C PRO A 978 -46.87 -11.05 29.24
N LYS A 979 -45.54 -11.24 29.32
CA LYS A 979 -44.55 -10.74 28.35
C LYS A 979 -43.32 -11.67 28.35
N MET A 980 -43.00 -12.25 27.20
CA MET A 980 -41.81 -13.09 27.02
C MET A 980 -41.21 -12.85 25.63
N PHE A 981 -39.90 -12.69 25.58
CA PHE A 981 -39.13 -12.62 24.33
C PHE A 981 -38.31 -13.88 24.18
N LEU A 982 -38.30 -14.43 22.97
CA LEU A 982 -37.48 -15.58 22.60
C LEU A 982 -36.51 -15.14 21.50
N ARG A 983 -35.27 -15.57 21.59
CA ARG A 983 -34.30 -15.45 20.50
C ARG A 983 -33.56 -16.76 20.30
N CYS A 984 -33.33 -17.14 19.05
CA CYS A 984 -32.34 -18.17 18.74
C CYS A 984 -30.96 -17.51 18.67
N ARG A 985 -30.00 -18.03 19.44
CA ARG A 985 -28.59 -17.65 19.37
C ARG A 985 -27.81 -18.82 18.80
N VAL A 986 -26.91 -18.51 17.88
CA VAL A 986 -25.94 -19.47 17.36
C VAL A 986 -24.65 -19.27 18.14
N ASP A 987 -24.28 -20.25 18.95
CA ASP A 987 -22.98 -20.28 19.61
C ASP A 987 -21.98 -20.86 18.62
N PRO A 988 -21.01 -20.09 18.09
CA PRO A 988 -19.92 -20.66 17.32
C PRO A 988 -19.11 -21.54 18.29
N GLY A 989 -19.21 -22.86 18.16
CA GLY A 989 -18.32 -23.77 18.90
C GLY A 989 -16.88 -23.51 18.46
N ASN A 990 -15.97 -23.40 19.44
CA ASN A 990 -14.51 -23.18 19.36
C ASN A 990 -13.91 -22.92 17.98
#